data_AF-A0A813MF07-F1
#
_entry.id   AF-A0A813MF07-F1
#
_cell.length_a   1.000
_cell.length_b   1.000
_cell.length_c   1.000
_cell.angle_alpha   90.00
_cell.angle_beta   90.00
_cell.angle_gamma   90.00
#
_symmetry.space_group_name_H-M   'P 1'
#
loop_
_entity.id
_entity.type
_entity.pdbx_description
1 polymer ?
#
loop_
_entity_poly.entity_id
_entity_poly.type
_entity_poly.pdbx_seq_one_letter_code
_entity_poly.pdbx_strand_id
1 'polypeptide(L)'
;MSTRNSEVEINGWTTFDVPNQFEDLQKQLATGSYYVQNVLDLADINTRLQNLSRIREPKELLDMFSLFYSIAIHFDKVSITGRSQAVEILLRLTASEMSEAQRRIHIGLSPDDRRFHLNIVKMLSCLLAEYIIRFDNDQANKSSDFDMPAPKKGKKAKEAENGGKPILTSDSLRDKCLKGVCDILRSHIKALWDSSIIDEQFVKCVTKPCYHLIRRTDIAKNPIVKENLPLILTIMINKFEHAREASIQFIQAVKLYDSNSSLLITVLNSLLIDYQDTSLAIELLKEICETNFVAAQADNASAKTMATFIIDMARLDPHIIRTHIDQITDLLTAESHHIRVAALTALCSVIEKLLSSDELDDGQRKMRDDLLQILREHVSDVTAFVRQHCLQLWTLLVIQKKVPVRQYIRAFELGLDRLRDSACAVRKDAVTLVMHMVLNNPYFVVDSTRAQFEERQNDAETKLAELRQELDKLNKNRKEDKKIEEKKSQSDDEDSGAEDKSFDEDNEMNVDNNEKKETEENKEPNEDQSLQETLNRVKIEEQIIRVEEIVALFKDGLQFMDLIEQANRHVVNLFNSPTLADCKQAVDFFVNLRHYRLVLPNIEQSLRLMFSLIWSVDKSICEAITQAFVKIYFDVGPTIPSAGRKTARAGGAKKGKQTTSRSKAKAAQSDDDDDDDLKENSGDDDDENDFKRPMRKEPKVQTISRSKRGAAVTARKKAAVVASDDEDDD
;
A
#
# COMPACT_ATOMS: atom_id res chain seq x y z
N MET A 1 -52.78 37.63 26.19
CA MET A 1 -51.40 37.53 25.67
C MET A 1 -50.43 37.70 26.82
N SER A 2 -49.78 36.62 27.29
CA SER A 2 -48.57 36.65 28.12
C SER A 2 -48.15 35.20 28.45
N THR A 3 -47.88 34.39 27.42
CA THR A 3 -47.19 33.10 27.60
C THR A 3 -45.71 33.38 27.77
N ARG A 4 -45.29 33.70 29.00
CA ARG A 4 -43.88 33.60 29.38
C ARG A 4 -43.53 32.12 29.34
N ASN A 5 -42.69 31.71 28.39
CA ASN A 5 -41.89 30.50 28.57
C ASN A 5 -40.98 30.77 29.77
N SER A 6 -41.34 30.26 30.94
CA SER A 6 -40.47 30.25 32.10
C SER A 6 -39.42 29.16 31.86
N GLU A 7 -38.28 29.54 31.30
CA GLU A 7 -37.09 28.68 31.26
C GLU A 7 -36.80 28.21 32.69
N VAL A 8 -36.59 26.90 32.87
CA VAL A 8 -36.34 26.34 34.20
C VAL A 8 -34.91 26.69 34.62
N GLU A 9 -34.78 27.61 35.56
CA GLU A 9 -33.48 27.98 36.14
C GLU A 9 -32.88 26.80 36.92
N ILE A 10 -31.70 26.36 36.51
CA ILE A 10 -30.84 25.46 37.27
C ILE A 10 -30.04 26.36 38.21
N ASN A 11 -30.36 26.38 39.51
CA ASN A 11 -29.60 27.15 40.51
C ASN A 11 -29.36 28.65 40.15
N GLY A 12 -30.33 29.29 39.47
CA GLY A 12 -30.24 30.70 39.06
C GLY A 12 -29.46 30.96 37.76
N TRP A 13 -29.16 29.92 36.98
CA TRP A 13 -28.57 30.01 35.64
C TRP A 13 -29.23 28.99 34.69
N THR A 14 -28.96 29.11 33.39
CA THR A 14 -29.70 28.34 32.37
C THR A 14 -28.79 27.70 31.31
N THR A 15 -27.75 28.40 30.81
CA THR A 15 -26.70 27.81 29.95
C THR A 15 -25.36 27.67 30.67
N PHE A 16 -24.61 26.63 30.34
CA PHE A 16 -23.16 26.63 30.49
C PHE A 16 -22.51 26.97 29.15
N ASP A 17 -21.86 28.13 29.10
CA ASP A 17 -21.18 28.63 27.90
C ASP A 17 -19.68 28.36 28.03
N VAL A 18 -19.11 27.75 26.99
CA VAL A 18 -17.70 27.29 27.02
C VAL A 18 -16.78 28.51 26.88
N PRO A 19 -15.82 28.72 27.79
CA PRO A 19 -15.01 29.93 27.77
C PRO A 19 -13.90 29.87 26.71
N ASN A 20 -13.32 31.02 26.36
CA ASN A 20 -12.16 31.10 25.47
C ASN A 20 -10.85 30.75 26.21
N GLN A 21 -10.65 31.31 27.41
CA GLN A 21 -9.66 30.84 28.38
C GLN A 21 -10.37 30.29 29.60
N PHE A 22 -9.86 29.22 30.20
CA PHE A 22 -10.54 28.53 31.31
C PHE A 22 -10.83 29.49 32.49
N GLU A 23 -9.92 30.44 32.74
CA GLU A 23 -10.03 31.51 33.73
C GLU A 23 -11.23 32.46 33.53
N ASP A 24 -11.74 32.61 32.30
CA ASP A 24 -12.86 33.53 31.99
C ASP A 24 -14.17 33.11 32.69
N LEU A 25 -14.30 31.86 33.12
CA LEU A 25 -15.45 31.36 33.90
C LEU A 25 -15.64 32.05 35.26
N GLN A 26 -14.69 32.86 35.73
CA GLN A 26 -14.90 33.74 36.90
C GLN A 26 -15.81 34.93 36.61
N LYS A 27 -16.13 35.20 35.34
CA LYS A 27 -17.02 36.26 34.88
C LYS A 27 -18.24 35.65 34.20
N GLN A 28 -19.39 36.31 34.32
CA GLN A 28 -20.56 35.93 33.56
C GLN A 28 -20.36 36.30 32.08
N LEU A 29 -20.40 35.30 31.20
CA LEU A 29 -20.13 35.46 29.76
C LEU A 29 -21.37 35.98 29.01
N ALA A 30 -22.55 35.50 29.39
CA ALA A 30 -23.83 35.93 28.82
C ALA A 30 -24.92 36.02 29.91
N THR A 31 -26.00 36.77 29.65
CA THR A 31 -27.12 36.88 30.59
C THR A 31 -27.77 35.51 30.80
N GLY A 32 -27.71 35.00 32.03
CA GLY A 32 -28.20 33.66 32.38
C GLY A 32 -27.15 32.54 32.24
N SER A 33 -25.93 32.85 31.80
CA SER A 33 -24.84 31.88 31.78
C SER A 33 -24.36 31.54 33.19
N TYR A 34 -23.91 30.30 33.39
CA TYR A 34 -23.11 29.91 34.55
C TYR A 34 -21.83 30.74 34.64
N TYR A 35 -21.37 30.98 35.88
CA TYR A 35 -20.04 31.46 36.20
C TYR A 35 -19.65 31.01 37.62
N VAL A 36 -18.36 30.90 37.88
CA VAL A 36 -17.79 30.46 39.16
C VAL A 36 -17.75 31.65 40.11
N GLN A 37 -18.74 31.75 41.00
CA GLN A 37 -18.87 32.84 41.96
C GLN A 37 -17.71 32.94 42.96
N ASN A 38 -17.20 31.80 43.44
CA ASN A 38 -16.10 31.74 44.41
C ASN A 38 -15.11 30.64 44.02
N VAL A 39 -13.82 31.01 43.92
CA VAL A 39 -12.71 30.04 43.84
C VAL A 39 -12.37 29.62 45.26
N LEU A 40 -12.39 28.31 45.53
CA LEU A 40 -12.13 27.75 46.85
C LEU A 40 -10.64 27.80 47.19
N ASP A 41 -10.33 28.04 48.46
CA ASP A 41 -8.95 27.99 48.94
C ASP A 41 -8.45 26.54 49.09
N LEU A 42 -7.16 26.38 49.42
CA LEU A 42 -6.56 25.06 49.56
C LEU A 42 -7.08 24.26 50.77
N ALA A 43 -7.57 24.92 51.83
CA ALA A 43 -8.12 24.24 53.00
C ALA A 43 -9.50 23.65 52.67
N ASP A 44 -10.35 24.44 52.00
CA ASP A 44 -11.66 24.03 51.51
C ASP A 44 -11.55 22.93 50.44
N ILE A 45 -10.62 23.05 49.48
CA ILE A 45 -10.35 22.02 48.49
C ILE A 45 -9.98 20.70 49.18
N ASN A 46 -9.02 20.71 50.11
CA ASN A 46 -8.59 19.50 50.82
C ASN A 46 -9.72 18.90 51.68
N THR A 47 -10.56 19.73 52.29
CA THR A 47 -11.70 19.29 53.10
C THR A 47 -12.80 18.66 52.24
N ARG A 48 -13.07 19.22 51.04
CA ARG A 48 -14.05 18.65 50.10
C ARG A 48 -13.50 17.40 49.39
N LEU A 49 -12.19 17.32 49.12
CA LEU A 49 -11.53 16.11 48.59
C LEU A 49 -11.76 14.87 49.47
N GLN A 50 -11.82 15.01 50.79
CA GLN A 50 -12.12 13.90 51.70
C GLN A 50 -13.55 13.34 51.53
N ASN A 51 -14.49 14.16 51.06
CA ASN A 51 -15.90 13.80 50.89
C ASN A 51 -16.30 13.46 49.43
N LEU A 52 -15.41 13.72 48.46
CA LEU A 52 -15.64 13.53 47.01
C LEU A 52 -16.03 12.09 46.61
N SER A 53 -15.71 11.10 47.45
CA SER A 53 -16.07 9.68 47.24
C SER A 53 -17.59 9.40 47.34
N ARG A 54 -18.37 10.33 47.91
CA ARG A 54 -19.82 10.19 48.10
C ARG A 54 -20.65 10.49 46.86
N ILE A 55 -20.04 11.17 45.89
CA ILE A 55 -20.67 11.66 44.66
C ILE A 55 -21.04 10.48 43.75
N ARG A 56 -22.28 10.45 43.25
CA ARG A 56 -22.78 9.34 42.41
C ARG A 56 -23.46 9.77 41.12
N GLU A 57 -24.18 10.89 41.12
CA GLU A 57 -25.03 11.28 40.00
C GLU A 57 -24.44 12.47 39.21
N PRO A 58 -24.52 12.47 37.86
CA PRO A 58 -24.05 13.58 37.02
C PRO A 58 -24.61 14.95 37.39
N LYS A 59 -25.86 15.00 37.86
CA LYS A 59 -26.54 16.24 38.28
C LYS A 59 -25.79 16.99 39.40
N GLU A 60 -25.09 16.26 40.28
CA GLU A 60 -24.33 16.85 41.38
C GLU A 60 -23.15 17.71 40.86
N LEU A 61 -22.68 17.48 39.62
CA LEU A 61 -21.63 18.29 39.00
C LEU A 61 -22.04 19.77 38.90
N LEU A 62 -23.33 20.05 38.71
CA LEU A 62 -23.86 21.41 38.56
C LEU A 62 -23.66 22.25 39.83
N ASP A 63 -23.71 21.62 41.00
CA ASP A 63 -23.43 22.25 42.30
C ASP A 63 -21.91 22.30 42.59
N MET A 64 -21.18 21.27 42.18
CA MET A 64 -19.78 21.06 42.56
C MET A 64 -18.74 21.48 41.50
N PHE A 65 -19.15 22.00 40.35
CA PHE A 65 -18.23 22.44 39.29
C PHE A 65 -17.15 23.39 39.82
N SER A 66 -17.52 24.30 40.73
CA SER A 66 -16.61 25.21 41.43
C SER A 66 -15.43 24.53 42.13
N LEU A 67 -15.61 23.30 42.64
CA LEU A 67 -14.54 22.52 43.28
C LEU A 67 -13.53 21.99 42.25
N PHE A 68 -13.99 21.38 41.17
CA PHE A 68 -13.11 20.90 40.09
C PHE A 68 -12.40 22.06 39.39
N TYR A 69 -13.11 23.17 39.20
CA TYR A 69 -12.55 24.42 38.71
C TYR A 69 -11.42 24.93 39.63
N SER A 70 -11.66 25.00 40.95
CA SER A 70 -10.65 25.48 41.91
C SER A 70 -9.43 24.53 41.99
N ILE A 71 -9.63 23.23 41.78
CA ILE A 71 -8.53 22.24 41.65
C ILE A 71 -7.69 22.52 40.39
N ALA A 72 -8.29 22.93 39.26
CA ALA A 72 -7.54 23.32 38.06
C ALA A 72 -6.77 24.64 38.23
N ILE A 73 -7.37 25.65 38.91
CA ILE A 73 -6.70 26.93 39.18
C ILE A 73 -5.54 26.78 40.19
N HIS A 74 -5.66 25.87 41.16
CA HIS A 74 -4.63 25.60 42.16
C HIS A 74 -3.83 24.31 41.91
N PHE A 75 -3.81 23.83 40.66
CA PHE A 75 -3.33 22.50 40.27
C PHE A 75 -2.00 22.11 40.92
N ASP A 76 -0.96 22.94 40.73
CA ASP A 76 0.41 22.68 41.22
C ASP A 76 0.48 22.50 42.74
N LYS A 77 -0.42 23.17 43.48
CA LYS A 77 -0.48 23.13 44.95
C LYS A 77 -1.34 21.98 45.49
N VAL A 78 -2.22 21.40 44.67
CA VAL A 78 -3.02 20.21 45.04
C VAL A 78 -2.17 18.95 44.91
N SER A 79 -2.26 18.05 45.89
CA SER A 79 -1.51 16.78 45.87
C SER A 79 -1.91 15.89 44.69
N ILE A 80 -0.97 15.10 44.15
CA ILE A 80 -1.25 14.18 43.03
C ILE A 80 -2.35 13.17 43.36
N THR A 81 -2.47 12.75 44.62
CA THR A 81 -3.57 11.91 45.12
C THR A 81 -4.92 12.62 45.01
N GLY A 82 -5.00 13.90 45.40
CA GLY A 82 -6.21 14.72 45.24
C GLY A 82 -6.57 14.94 43.76
N ARG A 83 -5.58 15.24 42.91
CA ARG A 83 -5.77 15.34 41.45
C ARG A 83 -6.31 14.01 40.88
N SER A 84 -5.79 12.87 41.35
CA SER A 84 -6.28 11.54 40.95
C SER A 84 -7.73 11.28 41.36
N GLN A 85 -8.12 11.65 42.58
CA GLN A 85 -9.49 11.49 43.06
C GLN A 85 -10.46 12.33 42.23
N ALA A 86 -10.08 13.57 41.91
CA ALA A 86 -10.87 14.42 41.01
C ALA A 86 -11.05 13.79 39.62
N VAL A 87 -9.97 13.30 39.00
CA VAL A 87 -10.03 12.61 37.70
C VAL A 87 -10.90 11.37 37.75
N GLU A 88 -10.77 10.52 38.78
CA GLU A 88 -11.57 9.29 38.88
C GLU A 88 -13.08 9.60 38.98
N ILE A 89 -13.45 10.63 39.73
CA ILE A 89 -14.84 11.06 39.83
C ILE A 89 -15.33 11.66 38.50
N LEU A 90 -14.56 12.54 37.85
CA LEU A 90 -14.95 13.09 36.53
C LEU A 90 -15.18 12.00 35.48
N LEU A 91 -14.33 10.96 35.45
CA LEU A 91 -14.50 9.83 34.52
C LEU A 91 -15.69 8.95 34.86
N ARG A 92 -15.99 8.76 36.15
CA ARG A 92 -17.19 8.03 36.60
C ARG A 92 -18.48 8.78 36.24
N LEU A 93 -18.50 10.10 36.47
CA LEU A 93 -19.60 10.98 36.06
C LEU A 93 -19.76 10.97 34.54
N THR A 94 -18.66 11.03 33.78
CA THR A 94 -18.65 10.90 32.32
C THR A 94 -19.31 9.60 31.86
N ALA A 95 -18.90 8.45 32.39
CA ALA A 95 -19.48 7.16 32.00
C ALA A 95 -20.99 7.06 32.34
N SER A 96 -21.41 7.61 33.49
CA SER A 96 -22.82 7.66 33.88
C SER A 96 -23.63 8.59 32.98
N GLU A 97 -23.10 9.78 32.68
CA GLU A 97 -23.77 10.81 31.88
C GLU A 97 -23.93 10.37 30.43
N MET A 98 -22.88 9.85 29.79
CA MET A 98 -22.99 9.33 28.42
C MET A 98 -24.03 8.21 28.33
N SER A 99 -24.11 7.35 29.35
CA SER A 99 -25.11 6.27 29.41
C SER A 99 -26.55 6.78 29.55
N GLU A 100 -26.78 7.85 30.33
CA GLU A 100 -28.12 8.43 30.51
C GLU A 100 -28.52 9.31 29.31
N ALA A 101 -27.64 10.20 28.86
CA ALA A 101 -27.85 11.03 27.69
C ALA A 101 -28.20 10.18 26.45
N GLN A 102 -27.50 9.07 26.19
CA GLN A 102 -27.84 8.15 25.11
C GLN A 102 -29.23 7.51 25.27
N ARG A 103 -29.62 7.10 26.49
CA ARG A 103 -30.98 6.58 26.74
C ARG A 103 -32.04 7.64 26.44
N ARG A 104 -31.81 8.88 26.85
CA ARG A 104 -32.73 10.01 26.60
C ARG A 104 -32.79 10.39 25.12
N ILE A 105 -31.66 10.39 24.41
CA ILE A 105 -31.60 10.56 22.95
C ILE A 105 -32.45 9.51 22.22
N HIS A 106 -32.48 8.27 22.68
CA HIS A 106 -33.29 7.22 22.06
C HIS A 106 -34.80 7.35 22.36
N ILE A 107 -35.17 7.84 23.55
CA ILE A 107 -36.57 8.00 23.97
C ILE A 107 -37.19 9.32 23.46
N GLY A 108 -36.35 10.32 23.15
CA GLY A 108 -36.75 11.68 22.82
C GLY A 108 -36.57 12.62 24.03
N LEU A 109 -36.03 13.83 23.79
CA LEU A 109 -35.77 14.82 24.85
C LEU A 109 -36.75 15.98 24.80
N SER A 110 -37.17 16.44 26.00
CA SER A 110 -37.63 17.81 26.22
C SER A 110 -36.49 18.81 25.92
N PRO A 111 -36.76 20.05 25.47
CA PRO A 111 -35.72 21.09 25.37
C PRO A 111 -34.97 21.32 26.70
N ASP A 112 -35.67 21.24 27.84
CA ASP A 112 -35.05 21.42 29.16
C ASP A 112 -34.12 20.23 29.52
N ASP A 113 -34.54 18.99 29.25
CA ASP A 113 -33.70 17.79 29.45
C ASP A 113 -32.46 17.84 28.53
N ARG A 114 -32.64 18.27 27.27
CA ARG A 114 -31.55 18.44 26.31
C ARG A 114 -30.53 19.44 26.81
N ARG A 115 -30.99 20.62 27.26
CA ARG A 115 -30.14 21.68 27.83
C ARG A 115 -29.42 21.23 29.09
N PHE A 116 -30.12 20.50 29.98
CA PHE A 116 -29.56 19.93 31.20
C PHE A 116 -28.39 18.98 30.89
N HIS A 117 -28.61 17.98 30.03
CA HIS A 117 -27.56 17.05 29.62
C HIS A 117 -26.42 17.79 28.90
N LEU A 118 -26.74 18.68 27.96
CA LEU A 118 -25.74 19.48 27.23
C LEU A 118 -24.82 20.28 28.17
N ASN A 119 -25.38 20.92 29.20
CA ASN A 119 -24.60 21.67 30.20
C ASN A 119 -23.60 20.75 30.94
N ILE A 120 -24.02 19.54 31.35
CA ILE A 120 -23.13 18.56 32.00
C ILE A 120 -22.04 18.09 31.03
N VAL A 121 -22.39 17.77 29.77
CA VAL A 121 -21.41 17.36 28.74
C VAL A 121 -20.38 18.45 28.47
N LYS A 122 -20.81 19.72 28.35
CA LYS A 122 -19.91 20.86 28.20
C LYS A 122 -18.99 21.01 29.41
N MET A 123 -19.53 20.98 30.64
CA MET A 123 -18.74 21.07 31.88
C MET A 123 -17.69 19.96 31.99
N LEU A 124 -18.08 18.69 31.77
CA LEU A 124 -17.16 17.54 31.80
C LEU A 124 -16.06 17.66 30.74
N SER A 125 -16.43 18.04 29.51
CA SER A 125 -15.47 18.22 28.41
C SER A 125 -14.47 19.32 28.72
N CYS A 126 -14.91 20.46 29.27
CA CYS A 126 -14.03 21.56 29.67
C CYS A 126 -13.05 21.15 30.77
N LEU A 127 -13.53 20.49 31.82
CA LEU A 127 -12.68 20.05 32.93
C LEU A 127 -11.67 19.00 32.47
N LEU A 128 -12.08 18.00 31.70
CA LEU A 128 -11.15 16.98 31.20
C LEU A 128 -10.13 17.56 30.22
N ALA A 129 -10.54 18.46 29.31
CA ALA A 129 -9.65 19.13 28.36
C ALA A 129 -8.60 20.01 29.08
N GLU A 130 -9.02 20.79 30.07
CA GLU A 130 -8.10 21.63 30.86
C GLU A 130 -7.14 20.77 31.70
N TYR A 131 -7.64 19.70 32.32
CA TYR A 131 -6.80 18.79 33.10
C TYR A 131 -5.72 18.11 32.25
N ILE A 132 -6.00 17.77 30.98
CA ILE A 132 -4.98 17.26 30.04
C ILE A 132 -3.82 18.25 29.92
N ILE A 133 -4.10 19.54 29.68
CA ILE A 133 -3.09 20.59 29.54
C ILE A 133 -2.33 20.80 30.86
N ARG A 134 -3.02 20.83 32.00
CA ARG A 134 -2.41 21.03 33.32
C ARG A 134 -1.50 19.87 33.74
N PHE A 135 -1.89 18.61 33.50
CA PHE A 135 -1.00 17.46 33.75
C PHE A 135 0.24 17.47 32.87
N ASP A 136 0.14 18.01 31.65
CA ASP A 136 1.25 18.06 30.70
C ASP A 136 2.28 19.14 31.03
N ASN A 137 1.80 20.33 31.43
CA ASN A 137 2.62 21.44 31.92
C ASN A 137 3.31 21.10 33.26
N ASP A 138 2.61 20.40 34.17
CA ASP A 138 3.16 19.90 35.45
C ASP A 138 4.36 18.96 35.25
N GLN A 139 4.48 18.31 34.09
CA GLN A 139 5.66 17.52 33.71
C GLN A 139 6.75 18.39 33.06
N ALA A 140 6.39 19.29 32.14
CA ALA A 140 7.36 20.18 31.47
C ALA A 140 8.21 20.97 32.49
N ASN A 141 7.55 21.54 33.51
CA ASN A 141 8.20 22.28 34.60
C ASN A 141 9.11 21.41 35.48
N LYS A 142 8.88 20.09 35.56
CA LYS A 142 9.73 19.15 36.32
C LYS A 142 10.92 18.65 35.50
N SER A 143 10.79 18.59 34.18
CA SER A 143 11.91 18.25 33.30
C SER A 143 12.94 19.38 33.15
N SER A 144 12.52 20.64 33.28
CA SER A 144 13.44 21.81 33.21
C SER A 144 14.34 21.99 34.45
N ASP A 145 13.94 21.47 35.61
CA ASP A 145 14.68 21.62 36.87
C ASP A 145 15.85 20.62 37.04
N PHE A 146 16.09 19.72 36.08
CA PHE A 146 17.06 18.63 36.19
C PHE A 146 18.34 18.77 35.34
N ASP A 147 18.58 19.92 34.71
CA ASP A 147 19.84 20.21 33.99
C ASP A 147 21.02 20.52 34.95
N MET A 148 21.44 19.50 35.70
CA MET A 148 22.74 19.45 36.39
C MET A 148 23.44 18.11 36.13
N PRO A 149 24.77 18.09 35.98
CA PRO A 149 25.48 16.96 35.38
C PRO A 149 25.42 15.69 36.22
N ALA A 150 24.89 14.62 35.64
CA ALA A 150 24.65 13.35 36.32
C ALA A 150 25.95 12.69 36.85
N PRO A 151 25.97 12.18 38.10
CA PRO A 151 27.07 11.37 38.61
C PRO A 151 27.09 9.98 37.95
N LYS A 152 28.29 9.40 37.87
CA LYS A 152 28.61 8.25 37.01
C LYS A 152 27.88 6.95 37.40
N LYS A 153 27.50 6.17 36.38
CA LYS A 153 26.87 4.82 36.47
C LYS A 153 27.53 3.91 37.51
N GLY A 154 26.72 3.27 38.36
CA GLY A 154 27.18 2.24 39.30
C GLY A 154 26.09 1.28 39.78
N LYS A 155 26.19 0.02 39.31
CA LYS A 155 25.53 -1.22 39.81
C LYS A 155 24.00 -1.35 39.69
N LYS A 156 23.58 -2.47 39.07
CA LYS A 156 22.19 -2.97 39.02
C LYS A 156 21.69 -3.28 40.43
N ALA A 157 20.61 -2.65 40.86
CA ALA A 157 19.77 -3.17 41.94
C ALA A 157 18.85 -4.27 41.36
N LYS A 158 18.63 -5.36 42.11
CA LYS A 158 17.67 -6.40 41.73
C LYS A 158 16.26 -5.86 41.89
N GLU A 159 15.41 -6.07 40.90
CA GLU A 159 13.97 -5.90 41.06
C GLU A 159 13.46 -6.93 42.06
N ALA A 160 12.86 -6.45 43.15
CA ALA A 160 12.10 -7.30 44.06
C ALA A 160 10.64 -7.31 43.57
N GLU A 161 10.15 -8.47 43.16
CA GLU A 161 8.72 -8.67 42.95
C GLU A 161 7.98 -8.42 44.27
N ASN A 162 7.26 -7.30 44.31
CA ASN A 162 6.23 -7.06 45.31
C ASN A 162 5.08 -6.37 44.60
N GLY A 163 3.84 -6.85 44.83
CA GLY A 163 2.63 -6.43 44.13
C GLY A 163 2.18 -5.00 44.46
N GLY A 164 3.01 -4.00 44.11
CA GLY A 164 2.71 -2.59 44.28
C GLY A 164 1.65 -2.14 43.29
N LYS A 165 0.68 -1.34 43.77
CA LYS A 165 -0.26 -0.61 42.91
C LYS A 165 0.54 0.23 41.91
N PRO A 166 0.07 0.37 40.65
CA PRO A 166 0.80 1.12 39.63
C PRO A 166 1.13 2.53 40.12
N ILE A 167 2.39 2.93 39.96
CA ILE A 167 2.88 4.25 40.35
C ILE A 167 2.02 5.30 39.65
N LEU A 168 1.42 6.19 40.45
CA LEU A 168 0.39 7.09 39.96
C LEU A 168 1.05 8.36 39.41
N THR A 169 1.34 8.36 38.11
CA THR A 169 2.05 9.43 37.39
C THR A 169 1.10 10.44 36.75
N SER A 170 1.55 11.68 36.52
CA SER A 170 0.78 12.70 35.79
C SER A 170 0.41 12.21 34.38
N ASP A 171 1.31 11.50 33.69
CA ASP A 171 1.03 10.87 32.39
C ASP A 171 -0.18 9.92 32.46
N SER A 172 -0.20 9.03 33.46
CA SER A 172 -1.30 8.07 33.63
C SER A 172 -2.65 8.73 33.92
N LEU A 173 -2.64 9.97 34.42
CA LEU A 173 -3.86 10.76 34.65
C LEU A 173 -4.25 11.56 33.40
N ARG A 174 -3.30 12.19 32.71
CA ARG A 174 -3.51 12.83 31.39
C ARG A 174 -4.13 11.85 30.40
N ASP A 175 -3.57 10.65 30.30
CA ASP A 175 -4.00 9.62 29.35
C ASP A 175 -5.41 9.11 29.66
N LYS A 176 -5.78 9.04 30.96
CA LYS A 176 -7.16 8.77 31.39
C LYS A 176 -8.11 9.91 31.04
N CYS A 177 -7.71 11.17 31.23
CA CYS A 177 -8.52 12.32 30.84
C CYS A 177 -8.75 12.37 29.31
N LEU A 178 -7.71 12.11 28.51
CA LEU A 178 -7.80 12.01 27.05
C LEU A 178 -8.77 10.92 26.62
N LYS A 179 -8.72 9.75 27.27
CA LYS A 179 -9.70 8.69 27.04
C LYS A 179 -11.13 9.12 27.42
N GLY A 180 -11.30 9.83 28.54
CA GLY A 180 -12.59 10.40 28.93
C GLY A 180 -13.20 11.33 27.88
N VAL A 181 -12.40 12.25 27.33
CA VAL A 181 -12.82 13.12 26.21
C VAL A 181 -13.19 12.29 24.97
N CYS A 182 -12.40 11.26 24.65
CA CYS A 182 -12.70 10.37 23.52
C CYS A 182 -14.01 9.60 23.72
N ASP A 183 -14.28 9.11 24.92
CA ASP A 183 -15.50 8.36 25.26
C ASP A 183 -16.74 9.26 25.26
N ILE A 184 -16.60 10.56 25.60
CA ILE A 184 -17.65 11.58 25.40
C ILE A 184 -18.01 11.68 23.91
N LEU A 185 -17.03 11.93 23.04
CA LEU A 185 -17.26 12.15 21.61
C LEU A 185 -17.79 10.90 20.88
N ARG A 186 -17.35 9.70 21.29
CA ARG A 186 -17.85 8.42 20.80
C ARG A 186 -19.35 8.23 21.03
N SER A 187 -19.95 8.88 22.03
CA SER A 187 -21.34 8.64 22.42
C SER A 187 -22.41 9.28 21.52
N HIS A 188 -22.01 9.98 20.45
CA HIS A 188 -22.89 10.71 19.52
C HIS A 188 -23.64 11.92 20.13
N ILE A 189 -22.99 12.66 21.04
CA ILE A 189 -23.54 13.86 21.71
C ILE A 189 -24.11 14.97 20.80
N LYS A 190 -23.85 14.98 19.48
CA LYS A 190 -24.36 16.03 18.56
C LYS A 190 -25.89 16.21 18.63
N ALA A 191 -26.64 15.16 18.96
CA ALA A 191 -28.10 15.23 19.17
C ALA A 191 -28.54 16.04 20.42
N LEU A 192 -27.60 16.50 21.25
CA LEU A 192 -27.85 17.40 22.39
C LEU A 192 -27.87 18.89 22.00
N TRP A 193 -27.43 19.26 20.79
CA TRP A 193 -27.55 20.63 20.30
C TRP A 193 -28.86 20.81 19.51
N ASP A 194 -29.53 21.94 19.71
CA ASP A 194 -30.73 22.33 18.93
C ASP A 194 -30.39 22.80 17.51
N SER A 195 -29.19 23.34 17.35
CA SER A 195 -28.64 23.83 16.07
C SER A 195 -27.79 22.74 15.40
N SER A 196 -27.82 22.71 14.06
CA SER A 196 -26.89 21.89 13.26
C SER A 196 -25.42 22.32 13.43
N ILE A 197 -25.22 23.63 13.63
CA ILE A 197 -23.96 24.30 13.93
C ILE A 197 -23.73 24.24 15.45
N ILE A 198 -22.56 23.76 15.85
CA ILE A 198 -22.14 23.59 17.25
C ILE A 198 -21.27 24.77 17.68
N ASP A 199 -21.30 25.09 18.98
CA ASP A 199 -20.52 26.18 19.56
C ASP A 199 -19.02 26.05 19.22
N GLU A 200 -18.46 27.02 18.48
CA GLU A 200 -17.05 27.03 18.08
C GLU A 200 -16.10 26.97 19.31
N GLN A 201 -16.54 27.53 20.44
CA GLN A 201 -15.84 27.47 21.72
C GLN A 201 -15.73 26.04 22.27
N PHE A 202 -16.78 25.22 22.13
CA PHE A 202 -16.73 23.80 22.49
C PHE A 202 -15.73 23.05 21.61
N VAL A 203 -15.75 23.31 20.29
CA VAL A 203 -14.82 22.72 19.33
C VAL A 203 -13.37 23.08 19.67
N LYS A 204 -13.10 24.36 19.95
CA LYS A 204 -11.78 24.85 20.39
C LYS A 204 -11.35 24.25 21.73
N CYS A 205 -12.25 24.14 22.70
CA CYS A 205 -11.97 23.55 24.01
C CYS A 205 -11.49 22.09 23.89
N VAL A 206 -12.16 21.28 23.07
CA VAL A 206 -11.82 19.87 22.86
C VAL A 206 -10.55 19.68 22.01
N THR A 207 -10.32 20.54 21.01
CA THR A 207 -9.21 20.39 20.05
C THR A 207 -7.90 21.03 20.51
N LYS A 208 -7.93 22.10 21.32
CA LYS A 208 -6.77 22.75 21.95
C LYS A 208 -5.82 21.76 22.65
N PRO A 209 -6.25 20.84 23.53
CA PRO A 209 -5.36 19.84 24.13
C PRO A 209 -4.78 18.88 23.08
N CYS A 210 -5.54 18.47 22.07
CA CYS A 210 -5.04 17.58 21.01
C CYS A 210 -3.88 18.23 20.24
N TYR A 211 -3.99 19.50 19.86
CA TYR A 211 -2.90 20.22 19.20
C TYR A 211 -1.71 20.49 20.13
N HIS A 212 -1.95 20.74 21.42
CA HIS A 212 -0.88 20.86 22.41
C HIS A 212 -0.06 19.56 22.51
N LEU A 213 -0.72 18.40 22.60
CA LEU A 213 -0.04 17.10 22.65
C LEU A 213 0.63 16.71 21.33
N ILE A 214 0.06 17.09 20.16
CA ILE A 214 0.73 16.88 18.86
C ILE A 214 2.09 17.60 18.85
N ARG A 215 2.21 18.81 19.39
CA ARG A 215 3.46 19.59 19.38
C ARG A 215 4.61 18.94 20.18
N ARG A 216 4.34 17.85 20.92
CA ARG A 216 5.29 17.16 21.82
C ARG A 216 5.67 15.76 21.33
N THR A 217 6.89 15.65 20.81
CA THR A 217 7.41 14.44 20.12
C THR A 217 7.73 13.27 21.06
N ASP A 218 7.89 13.54 22.35
CA ASP A 218 7.96 12.57 23.44
C ASP A 218 6.60 11.88 23.66
N ILE A 219 5.54 12.67 23.74
CA ILE A 219 4.17 12.19 24.02
C ILE A 219 3.52 11.56 22.79
N ALA A 220 3.81 12.07 21.59
CA ALA A 220 3.30 11.52 20.33
C ALA A 220 3.63 10.02 20.13
N LYS A 221 4.59 9.47 20.88
CA LYS A 221 4.96 8.04 20.87
C LYS A 221 4.13 7.16 21.81
N ASN A 222 3.42 7.74 22.77
CA ASN A 222 2.60 7.03 23.75
C ASN A 222 1.44 6.26 23.06
N PRO A 223 1.23 4.96 23.35
CA PRO A 223 0.19 4.17 22.71
C PRO A 223 -1.23 4.69 22.98
N ILE A 224 -1.53 5.20 24.18
CA ILE A 224 -2.88 5.70 24.53
C ILE A 224 -3.18 6.98 23.75
N VAL A 225 -2.17 7.84 23.57
CA VAL A 225 -2.28 9.06 22.75
C VAL A 225 -2.45 8.68 21.28
N LYS A 226 -1.65 7.74 20.76
CA LYS A 226 -1.77 7.23 19.38
C LYS A 226 -3.13 6.59 19.06
N GLU A 227 -3.80 6.00 20.04
CA GLU A 227 -5.14 5.43 19.87
C GLU A 227 -6.25 6.49 19.94
N ASN A 228 -6.22 7.35 20.97
CA ASN A 228 -7.38 8.19 21.31
C ASN A 228 -7.33 9.59 20.67
N LEU A 229 -6.13 10.19 20.49
CA LEU A 229 -5.99 11.53 19.91
C LEU A 229 -6.44 11.58 18.44
N PRO A 230 -6.04 10.63 17.56
CA PRO A 230 -6.52 10.64 16.18
C PRO A 230 -8.04 10.48 16.08
N LEU A 231 -8.64 9.64 16.92
CA LEU A 231 -10.09 9.43 16.90
C LEU A 231 -10.86 10.67 17.37
N ILE A 232 -10.37 11.38 18.39
CA ILE A 232 -10.94 12.68 18.80
C ILE A 232 -10.94 13.62 17.60
N LEU A 233 -9.79 13.84 16.96
CA LEU A 233 -9.69 14.77 15.82
C LEU A 233 -10.55 14.34 14.63
N THR A 234 -10.61 13.04 14.30
CA THR A 234 -11.48 12.50 13.25
C THR A 234 -12.95 12.83 13.52
N ILE A 235 -13.42 12.63 14.76
CA ILE A 235 -14.80 12.97 15.14
C ILE A 235 -15.04 14.48 15.05
N MET A 236 -14.11 15.32 15.51
CA MET A 236 -14.25 16.78 15.46
C MET A 236 -14.26 17.30 14.02
N ILE A 237 -13.40 16.78 13.14
CA ILE A 237 -13.33 17.17 11.72
C ILE A 237 -14.65 16.82 11.01
N ASN A 238 -15.12 15.57 11.12
CA ASN A 238 -16.28 15.12 10.36
C ASN A 238 -17.64 15.57 10.95
N LYS A 239 -17.81 15.55 12.29
CA LYS A 239 -19.11 15.83 12.92
C LYS A 239 -19.26 17.25 13.47
N PHE A 240 -18.16 17.96 13.71
CA PHE A 240 -18.12 19.28 14.37
C PHE A 240 -17.46 20.37 13.50
N GLU A 241 -17.43 20.19 12.17
CA GLU A 241 -17.02 21.20 11.17
C GLU A 241 -15.58 21.73 11.33
N HIS A 242 -14.71 20.99 12.04
CA HIS A 242 -13.36 21.42 12.40
C HIS A 242 -12.33 21.31 11.27
N ALA A 243 -12.73 20.93 10.05
CA ALA A 243 -11.83 20.65 8.92
C ALA A 243 -10.87 21.81 8.57
N ARG A 244 -11.36 23.05 8.53
CA ARG A 244 -10.57 24.24 8.14
C ARG A 244 -9.47 24.60 9.14
N GLU A 245 -9.76 24.57 10.44
CA GLU A 245 -8.73 24.81 11.46
C GLU A 245 -7.79 23.60 11.55
N ALA A 246 -8.29 22.38 11.33
CA ALA A 246 -7.47 21.19 11.25
C ALA A 246 -6.45 21.23 10.12
N SER A 247 -6.80 21.72 8.92
CA SER A 247 -5.83 21.83 7.82
C SER A 247 -4.68 22.74 8.22
N ILE A 248 -4.97 23.96 8.69
CA ILE A 248 -3.96 24.94 9.18
C ILE A 248 -3.04 24.33 10.25
N GLN A 249 -3.61 23.71 11.30
CA GLN A 249 -2.81 23.12 12.38
C GLN A 249 -1.99 21.91 11.90
N PHE A 250 -2.48 21.12 10.94
CA PHE A 250 -1.76 19.97 10.39
C PHE A 250 -0.61 20.44 9.49
N ILE A 251 -0.82 21.44 8.65
CA ILE A 251 0.23 22.09 7.83
C ILE A 251 1.35 22.61 8.72
N GLN A 252 1.01 23.36 9.78
CA GLN A 252 1.98 23.84 10.77
C GLN A 252 2.70 22.67 11.46
N ALA A 253 1.98 21.59 11.78
CA ALA A 253 2.57 20.45 12.47
C ALA A 253 3.57 19.66 11.60
N VAL A 254 3.29 19.49 10.30
CA VAL A 254 4.22 18.85 9.35
C VAL A 254 5.46 19.74 9.10
N LYS A 255 5.28 21.07 9.04
CA LYS A 255 6.38 22.02 8.80
C LYS A 255 7.33 22.15 10.00
N LEU A 256 6.84 22.01 11.24
CA LEU A 256 7.58 22.36 12.46
C LEU A 256 8.02 21.17 13.34
N TYR A 257 7.47 19.96 13.17
CA TYR A 257 7.71 18.87 14.14
C TYR A 257 7.99 17.50 13.50
N ASP A 258 9.26 17.08 13.55
CA ASP A 258 9.82 15.92 12.84
C ASP A 258 9.25 14.51 13.16
N SER A 259 8.37 14.36 14.15
CA SER A 259 7.91 13.04 14.62
C SER A 259 6.40 12.81 14.52
N ASN A 260 5.64 13.77 14.01
CA ASN A 260 4.18 13.80 14.20
C ASN A 260 3.37 13.35 12.99
N SER A 261 3.99 13.22 11.81
CA SER A 261 3.36 12.75 10.57
C SER A 261 2.51 11.49 10.78
N SER A 262 2.98 10.53 11.59
CA SER A 262 2.24 9.29 11.88
C SER A 262 0.89 9.48 12.58
N LEU A 263 0.75 10.49 13.46
CA LEU A 263 -0.54 10.80 14.09
C LEU A 263 -1.52 11.41 13.09
N LEU A 264 -1.04 12.32 12.25
CA LEU A 264 -1.84 13.00 11.24
C LEU A 264 -2.32 12.01 10.17
N ILE A 265 -1.43 11.14 9.68
CA ILE A 265 -1.78 10.06 8.74
C ILE A 265 -2.80 9.10 9.36
N THR A 266 -2.75 8.84 10.68
CA THR A 266 -3.79 8.03 11.35
C THR A 266 -5.16 8.73 11.34
N VAL A 267 -5.22 10.06 11.53
CA VAL A 267 -6.48 10.83 11.38
C VAL A 267 -7.01 10.73 9.95
N LEU A 268 -6.16 10.97 8.95
CA LEU A 268 -6.56 10.91 7.53
C LEU A 268 -7.02 9.50 7.13
N ASN A 269 -6.38 8.46 7.67
CA ASN A 269 -6.80 7.06 7.47
C ASN A 269 -8.16 6.75 8.10
N SER A 270 -8.46 7.27 9.29
CA SER A 270 -9.80 7.15 9.88
C SER A 270 -10.86 7.94 9.09
N LEU A 271 -10.55 9.13 8.58
CA LEU A 271 -11.46 9.89 7.71
C LEU A 271 -11.76 9.12 6.40
N LEU A 272 -10.74 8.52 5.79
CA LEU A 272 -10.88 7.71 4.58
C LEU A 272 -11.69 6.43 4.82
N ILE A 273 -11.37 5.66 5.87
CA ILE A 273 -12.01 4.36 6.12
C ILE A 273 -13.43 4.51 6.68
N ASP A 274 -13.60 5.37 7.70
CA ASP A 274 -14.87 5.44 8.45
C ASP A 274 -15.90 6.36 7.76
N TYR A 275 -15.44 7.33 6.96
CA TYR A 275 -16.29 8.39 6.37
C TYR A 275 -16.14 8.57 4.84
N GLN A 276 -15.21 7.86 4.19
CA GLN A 276 -14.91 7.99 2.75
C GLN A 276 -14.51 9.42 2.31
N ASP A 277 -13.94 10.20 3.24
CA ASP A 277 -13.56 11.59 3.01
C ASP A 277 -12.06 11.74 2.75
N THR A 278 -11.71 12.21 1.56
CA THR A 278 -10.34 12.55 1.13
C THR A 278 -10.07 14.05 1.04
N SER A 279 -11.07 14.90 1.29
CA SER A 279 -10.99 16.35 1.03
C SER A 279 -9.84 17.03 1.78
N LEU A 280 -9.76 16.81 3.10
CA LEU A 280 -8.68 17.31 3.94
C LEU A 280 -7.31 16.76 3.51
N ALA A 281 -7.24 15.51 3.09
CA ALA A 281 -5.98 14.89 2.65
C ALA A 281 -5.47 15.52 1.33
N ILE A 282 -6.39 15.81 0.41
CA ILE A 282 -6.14 16.53 -0.85
C ILE A 282 -5.67 17.97 -0.58
N GLU A 283 -6.37 18.71 0.29
CA GLU A 283 -6.00 20.08 0.69
C GLU A 283 -4.59 20.15 1.30
N LEU A 284 -4.28 19.23 2.22
CA LEU A 284 -2.97 19.12 2.86
C LEU A 284 -1.86 18.79 1.87
N LEU A 285 -2.09 17.87 0.93
CA LEU A 285 -1.10 17.52 -0.09
C LEU A 285 -0.78 18.73 -0.97
N LYS A 286 -1.82 19.44 -1.43
CA LYS A 286 -1.69 20.64 -2.26
C LYS A 286 -0.83 21.70 -1.58
N GLU A 287 -1.17 22.11 -0.36
CA GLU A 287 -0.43 23.14 0.38
C GLU A 287 1.04 22.73 0.64
N ILE A 288 1.30 21.46 0.95
CA ILE A 288 2.66 20.96 1.17
C ILE A 288 3.48 21.00 -0.13
N CYS A 289 2.87 20.73 -1.28
CA CYS A 289 3.55 20.89 -2.58
C CYS A 289 3.82 22.37 -2.89
N GLU A 290 2.83 23.25 -2.73
CA GLU A 290 2.96 24.69 -3.00
C GLU A 290 3.99 25.37 -2.08
N THR A 291 4.08 24.97 -0.81
CA THR A 291 5.02 25.61 0.14
C THR A 291 6.46 25.11 0.05
N ASN A 292 6.73 23.99 -0.63
CA ASN A 292 8.10 23.52 -0.87
C ASN A 292 8.92 24.49 -1.76
N PHE A 293 8.30 25.24 -2.67
CA PHE A 293 8.99 26.22 -3.51
C PHE A 293 9.59 27.41 -2.72
N VAL A 294 9.10 27.65 -1.49
CA VAL A 294 9.50 28.81 -0.67
C VAL A 294 10.34 28.39 0.55
N ALA A 295 10.07 27.22 1.14
CA ALA A 295 10.74 26.78 2.37
C ALA A 295 11.97 25.87 2.17
N ALA A 296 12.09 25.17 1.04
CA ALA A 296 13.11 24.13 0.85
C ALA A 296 14.56 24.65 0.77
N GLN A 297 14.78 25.97 0.66
CA GLN A 297 16.11 26.59 0.65
C GLN A 297 16.73 26.80 2.05
N ALA A 298 15.99 26.60 3.14
CA ALA A 298 16.41 27.06 4.47
C ALA A 298 16.73 25.95 5.50
N ASP A 299 16.04 24.80 5.48
CA ASP A 299 16.21 23.76 6.51
C ASP A 299 16.04 22.32 6.00
N ASN A 300 17.09 21.50 6.15
CA ASN A 300 17.12 20.09 5.79
C ASN A 300 16.22 19.20 6.67
N ALA A 301 15.94 19.58 7.92
CA ALA A 301 15.07 18.80 8.80
C ALA A 301 13.61 18.84 8.31
N SER A 302 13.07 20.05 8.10
CA SER A 302 11.73 20.25 7.54
C SER A 302 11.54 19.52 6.20
N ALA A 303 12.52 19.59 5.29
CA ALA A 303 12.48 18.90 4.00
C ALA A 303 12.34 17.38 4.13
N LYS A 304 13.00 16.77 5.13
CA LYS A 304 12.89 15.33 5.43
C LYS A 304 11.52 14.96 6.02
N THR A 305 10.97 15.83 6.86
CA THR A 305 9.66 15.62 7.49
C THR A 305 8.52 15.74 6.47
N MET A 306 8.58 16.73 5.59
CA MET A 306 7.67 16.87 4.44
C MET A 306 7.79 15.68 3.46
N ALA A 307 9.03 15.27 3.12
CA ALA A 307 9.27 14.08 2.29
C ALA A 307 8.65 12.81 2.90
N THR A 308 8.80 12.60 4.21
CA THR A 308 8.19 11.46 4.92
C THR A 308 6.67 11.52 4.86
N PHE A 309 6.07 12.70 5.06
CA PHE A 309 4.62 12.88 4.97
C PHE A 309 4.08 12.58 3.56
N ILE A 310 4.73 13.06 2.49
CA ILE A 310 4.34 12.76 1.10
C ILE A 310 4.40 11.24 0.82
N ILE A 311 5.42 10.55 1.30
CA ILE A 311 5.53 9.09 1.17
C ILE A 311 4.39 8.37 1.91
N ASP A 312 4.04 8.81 3.12
CA ASP A 312 2.95 8.19 3.89
C ASP A 312 1.56 8.51 3.30
N MET A 313 1.37 9.69 2.68
CA MET A 313 0.18 10.01 1.88
C MET A 313 0.04 9.10 0.66
N ALA A 314 1.15 8.80 -0.03
CA ALA A 314 1.18 7.87 -1.16
C ALA A 314 0.95 6.40 -0.76
N ARG A 315 1.15 6.05 0.52
CA ARG A 315 0.81 4.74 1.10
C ARG A 315 -0.64 4.68 1.58
N LEU A 316 -1.20 5.82 2.01
CA LEU A 316 -2.58 5.96 2.47
C LEU A 316 -3.56 5.71 1.31
N ASP A 317 -3.51 6.53 0.28
CA ASP A 317 -4.28 6.34 -0.95
C ASP A 317 -3.58 6.98 -2.17
N PRO A 318 -3.10 6.16 -3.13
CA PRO A 318 -2.53 6.64 -4.38
C PRO A 318 -3.48 7.50 -5.22
N HIS A 319 -4.80 7.42 -5.04
CA HIS A 319 -5.74 8.30 -5.74
C HIS A 319 -5.57 9.78 -5.33
N ILE A 320 -5.17 10.07 -4.10
CA ILE A 320 -4.87 11.43 -3.61
C ILE A 320 -3.63 11.98 -4.30
N ILE A 321 -2.60 11.15 -4.52
CA ILE A 321 -1.43 11.53 -5.32
C ILE A 321 -1.84 11.78 -6.78
N ARG A 322 -2.72 10.93 -7.33
CA ARG A 322 -3.17 11.03 -8.73
C ARG A 322 -3.86 12.36 -9.05
N THR A 323 -4.57 13.00 -8.10
CA THR A 323 -5.20 14.31 -8.34
C THR A 323 -4.19 15.47 -8.38
N HIS A 324 -2.94 15.24 -7.97
CA HIS A 324 -1.87 16.25 -7.90
C HIS A 324 -0.55 15.79 -8.55
N ILE A 325 -0.63 14.99 -9.62
CA ILE A 325 0.56 14.48 -10.33
C ILE A 325 1.47 15.62 -10.80
N ASP A 326 0.90 16.70 -11.34
CA ASP A 326 1.68 17.82 -11.86
C ASP A 326 2.49 18.49 -10.74
N GLN A 327 1.85 18.85 -9.63
CA GLN A 327 2.53 19.46 -8.47
C GLN A 327 3.58 18.52 -7.86
N ILE A 328 3.32 17.21 -7.81
CA ILE A 328 4.28 16.20 -7.34
C ILE A 328 5.45 16.04 -8.33
N THR A 329 5.21 16.22 -9.63
CA THR A 329 6.24 16.17 -10.67
C THR A 329 7.17 17.38 -10.58
N ASP A 330 6.65 18.57 -10.28
CA ASP A 330 7.48 19.77 -10.09
C ASP A 330 8.49 19.61 -8.92
N LEU A 331 8.11 18.89 -7.86
CA LEU A 331 8.99 18.57 -6.72
C LEU A 331 10.25 17.76 -7.11
N LEU A 332 10.27 17.14 -8.29
CA LEU A 332 11.46 16.47 -8.83
C LEU A 332 12.59 17.46 -9.17
N THR A 333 12.29 18.75 -9.30
CA THR A 333 13.31 19.79 -9.50
C THR A 333 13.89 20.35 -8.19
N ALA A 334 13.35 19.94 -7.03
CA ALA A 334 13.74 20.48 -5.73
C ALA A 334 15.20 20.16 -5.37
N GLU A 335 15.89 21.12 -4.75
CA GLU A 335 17.31 20.98 -4.33
C GLU A 335 17.51 19.82 -3.34
N SER A 336 16.58 19.65 -2.39
CA SER A 336 16.65 18.58 -1.40
C SER A 336 16.35 17.22 -2.01
N HIS A 337 17.35 16.34 -1.99
CA HIS A 337 17.23 14.97 -2.47
C HIS A 337 16.15 14.15 -1.73
N HIS A 338 15.80 14.52 -0.48
CA HIS A 338 14.69 13.89 0.25
C HIS A 338 13.34 14.16 -0.43
N ILE A 339 13.11 15.37 -0.92
CA ILE A 339 11.88 15.76 -1.61
C ILE A 339 11.79 15.04 -2.96
N ARG A 340 12.88 15.01 -3.75
CA ARG A 340 12.93 14.27 -5.02
C ARG A 340 12.65 12.78 -4.82
N VAL A 341 13.24 12.15 -3.80
CA VAL A 341 12.96 10.75 -3.40
C VAL A 341 11.49 10.54 -3.04
N ALA A 342 10.87 11.45 -2.29
CA ALA A 342 9.46 11.35 -1.93
C ALA A 342 8.52 11.48 -3.13
N ALA A 343 8.79 12.42 -4.04
CA ALA A 343 8.05 12.58 -5.29
C ALA A 343 8.13 11.30 -6.14
N LEU A 344 9.34 10.76 -6.37
CA LEU A 344 9.53 9.50 -7.10
C LEU A 344 8.80 8.32 -6.44
N THR A 345 8.82 8.23 -5.10
CA THR A 345 8.07 7.21 -4.34
C THR A 345 6.56 7.36 -4.57
N ALA A 346 6.04 8.58 -4.51
CA ALA A 346 4.63 8.87 -4.67
C ALA A 346 4.13 8.54 -6.09
N LEU A 347 4.86 8.96 -7.12
CA LEU A 347 4.57 8.61 -8.51
C LEU A 347 4.67 7.10 -8.75
N CYS A 348 5.66 6.42 -8.16
CA CYS A 348 5.76 4.96 -8.23
C CYS A 348 4.56 4.23 -7.59
N SER A 349 4.00 4.77 -6.50
CA SER A 349 2.78 4.22 -5.87
C SER A 349 1.58 4.28 -6.82
N VAL A 350 1.42 5.38 -7.55
CA VAL A 350 0.38 5.53 -8.59
C VAL A 350 0.55 4.47 -9.69
N ILE A 351 1.79 4.25 -10.17
CA ILE A 351 2.07 3.20 -11.16
C ILE A 351 1.70 1.81 -10.61
N GLU A 352 2.21 1.47 -9.42
CA GLU A 352 2.06 0.15 -8.79
C GLU A 352 0.59 -0.22 -8.54
N LYS A 353 -0.19 0.73 -8.01
CA LYS A 353 -1.55 0.48 -7.52
C LYS A 353 -2.65 0.80 -8.53
N LEU A 354 -2.48 1.85 -9.34
CA LEU A 354 -3.56 2.36 -10.22
C LEU A 354 -3.32 2.08 -11.70
N LEU A 355 -2.07 2.16 -12.17
CA LEU A 355 -1.73 2.09 -13.60
C LEU A 355 -1.10 0.75 -14.00
N SER A 356 -1.54 -0.31 -13.34
CA SER A 356 -0.95 -1.66 -13.38
C SER A 356 -1.96 -2.76 -13.74
N SER A 357 -3.08 -2.38 -14.36
CA SER A 357 -4.09 -3.30 -14.91
C SER A 357 -3.79 -3.61 -16.39
N ASP A 358 -4.34 -4.71 -16.89
CA ASP A 358 -4.42 -4.97 -18.34
C ASP A 358 -5.55 -4.13 -18.98
N GLU A 359 -6.59 -3.81 -18.21
CA GLU A 359 -7.79 -3.06 -18.62
C GLU A 359 -7.63 -1.53 -18.41
N LEU A 360 -6.49 -0.96 -18.80
CA LEU A 360 -6.27 0.50 -18.77
C LEU A 360 -6.81 1.15 -20.05
N ASP A 361 -7.39 2.35 -19.93
CA ASP A 361 -7.70 3.21 -21.09
C ASP A 361 -6.43 3.84 -21.69
N ASP A 362 -6.52 4.44 -22.89
CA ASP A 362 -5.36 4.99 -23.58
C ASP A 362 -4.72 6.20 -22.87
N GLY A 363 -5.51 6.97 -22.11
CA GLY A 363 -5.00 8.05 -21.27
C GLY A 363 -4.23 7.53 -20.07
N GLN A 364 -4.73 6.48 -19.41
CA GLN A 364 -4.05 5.78 -18.32
C GLN A 364 -2.77 5.07 -18.79
N ARG A 365 -2.78 4.46 -19.98
CA ARG A 365 -1.57 3.87 -20.59
C ARG A 365 -0.51 4.94 -20.85
N LYS A 366 -0.91 6.08 -21.42
CA LYS A 366 0.00 7.21 -21.64
C LYS A 366 0.57 7.72 -20.32
N MET A 367 -0.28 8.01 -19.34
CA MET A 367 0.14 8.45 -18.00
C MET A 367 1.12 7.46 -17.35
N ARG A 368 0.87 6.15 -17.45
CA ARG A 368 1.79 5.11 -16.96
C ARG A 368 3.16 5.22 -17.63
N ASP A 369 3.18 5.34 -18.96
CA ASP A 369 4.40 5.35 -19.73
C ASP A 369 5.20 6.65 -19.53
N ASP A 370 4.52 7.79 -19.35
CA ASP A 370 5.09 9.09 -18.96
C ASP A 370 5.70 9.03 -17.54
N LEU A 371 4.99 8.45 -16.54
CA LEU A 371 5.53 8.28 -15.18
C LEU A 371 6.70 7.28 -15.12
N LEU A 372 6.68 6.23 -15.94
CA LEU A 372 7.82 5.30 -16.10
C LEU A 372 9.02 5.99 -16.78
N GLN A 373 8.79 6.93 -17.69
CA GLN A 373 9.85 7.75 -18.29
C GLN A 373 10.48 8.70 -17.25
N ILE A 374 9.67 9.34 -16.39
CA ILE A 374 10.16 10.15 -15.27
C ILE A 374 11.06 9.33 -14.32
N LEU A 375 10.63 8.13 -13.93
CA LEU A 375 11.44 7.20 -13.11
C LEU A 375 12.74 6.76 -13.81
N ARG A 376 12.77 6.73 -15.15
CA ARG A 376 13.93 6.37 -15.96
C ARG A 376 15.00 7.46 -15.92
N GLU A 377 14.59 8.71 -16.14
CA GLU A 377 15.48 9.87 -16.19
C GLU A 377 16.22 10.07 -14.85
N HIS A 378 15.52 9.87 -13.73
CA HIS A 378 16.09 10.05 -12.39
C HIS A 378 17.09 8.97 -11.95
N VAL A 379 17.25 7.87 -12.71
CA VAL A 379 18.41 6.95 -12.55
C VAL A 379 19.75 7.68 -12.86
N SER A 380 19.68 8.84 -13.51
CA SER A 380 20.83 9.73 -13.80
C SER A 380 20.94 10.97 -12.91
N ASP A 381 20.11 11.10 -11.84
CA ASP A 381 20.12 12.25 -10.92
C ASP A 381 21.52 12.59 -10.35
N VAL A 382 21.79 13.87 -10.13
CA VAL A 382 23.07 14.38 -9.61
C VAL A 382 23.48 13.77 -8.25
N THR A 383 22.52 13.30 -7.45
CA THR A 383 22.72 12.76 -6.10
C THR A 383 22.64 11.24 -6.09
N ALA A 384 23.68 10.59 -5.56
CA ALA A 384 23.74 9.13 -5.42
C ALA A 384 22.52 8.52 -4.71
N PHE A 385 21.98 9.18 -3.68
CA PHE A 385 20.79 8.72 -2.95
C PHE A 385 19.54 8.62 -3.82
N VAL A 386 19.32 9.57 -4.75
CA VAL A 386 18.15 9.54 -5.65
C VAL A 386 18.31 8.41 -6.66
N ARG A 387 19.48 8.32 -7.33
CA ARG A 387 19.79 7.24 -8.28
C ARG A 387 19.65 5.86 -7.65
N GLN A 388 20.16 5.69 -6.43
CA GLN A 388 20.01 4.47 -5.64
C GLN A 388 18.53 4.14 -5.44
N HIS A 389 17.73 5.13 -5.02
CA HIS A 389 16.32 4.93 -4.75
C HIS A 389 15.50 4.64 -6.02
N CYS A 390 15.80 5.27 -7.16
CA CYS A 390 15.18 4.93 -8.45
C CYS A 390 15.38 3.44 -8.80
N LEU A 391 16.59 2.89 -8.60
CA LEU A 391 16.86 1.46 -8.83
C LEU A 391 16.07 0.56 -7.88
N GLN A 392 15.83 0.99 -6.63
CA GLN A 392 14.96 0.29 -5.68
C GLN A 392 13.49 0.30 -6.13
N LEU A 393 12.98 1.43 -6.64
CA LEU A 393 11.63 1.55 -7.18
C LEU A 393 11.43 0.69 -8.44
N TRP A 394 12.40 0.70 -9.37
CA TRP A 394 12.40 -0.21 -10.53
C TRP A 394 12.42 -1.68 -10.08
N THR A 395 13.23 -2.01 -9.06
CA THR A 395 13.28 -3.38 -8.50
C THR A 395 11.94 -3.80 -7.91
N LEU A 396 11.25 -2.89 -7.19
CA LEU A 396 9.91 -3.11 -6.65
C LEU A 396 8.90 -3.42 -7.77
N LEU A 397 8.85 -2.59 -8.81
CA LEU A 397 7.96 -2.79 -9.96
C LEU A 397 8.24 -4.10 -10.71
N VAL A 398 9.52 -4.51 -10.82
CA VAL A 398 9.93 -5.79 -11.44
C VAL A 398 9.47 -6.98 -10.60
N ILE A 399 9.73 -6.97 -9.29
CA ILE A 399 9.32 -8.05 -8.37
C ILE A 399 7.79 -8.22 -8.38
N GLN A 400 7.05 -7.11 -8.40
CA GLN A 400 5.58 -7.12 -8.45
C GLN A 400 5.01 -7.37 -9.86
N LYS A 401 5.86 -7.55 -10.89
CA LYS A 401 5.47 -7.77 -12.30
C LYS A 401 4.58 -6.65 -12.86
N LYS A 402 4.91 -5.39 -12.51
CA LYS A 402 4.21 -4.17 -12.95
C LYS A 402 4.86 -3.46 -14.13
N VAL A 403 6.09 -3.82 -14.50
CA VAL A 403 6.78 -3.27 -15.68
C VAL A 403 6.19 -3.89 -16.95
N PRO A 404 5.66 -3.09 -17.91
CA PRO A 404 5.18 -3.61 -19.20
C PRO A 404 6.31 -4.28 -19.99
N VAL A 405 6.03 -5.39 -20.68
CA VAL A 405 7.04 -6.17 -21.44
C VAL A 405 7.82 -5.29 -22.44
N ARG A 406 7.14 -4.38 -23.14
CA ARG A 406 7.76 -3.42 -24.08
C ARG A 406 8.78 -2.44 -23.45
N GLN A 407 8.73 -2.27 -22.12
CA GLN A 407 9.68 -1.46 -21.36
C GLN A 407 10.78 -2.30 -20.68
N TYR A 408 10.70 -3.63 -20.72
CA TYR A 408 11.56 -4.50 -19.91
C TYR A 408 13.04 -4.44 -20.29
N ILE A 409 13.36 -4.44 -21.59
CA ILE A 409 14.74 -4.23 -22.08
C ILE A 409 15.28 -2.87 -21.60
N ARG A 410 14.50 -1.80 -21.77
CA ARG A 410 14.89 -0.44 -21.36
C ARG A 410 15.09 -0.31 -19.86
N ALA A 411 14.29 -1.00 -19.05
CA ALA A 411 14.49 -1.05 -17.60
C ALA A 411 15.75 -1.84 -17.19
N PHE A 412 16.17 -2.84 -17.99
CA PHE A 412 17.39 -3.60 -17.75
C PHE A 412 18.65 -2.78 -18.10
N GLU A 413 18.58 -1.99 -19.18
CA GLU A 413 19.63 -1.04 -19.58
C GLU A 413 19.97 -0.06 -18.44
N LEU A 414 18.98 0.40 -17.67
CA LEU A 414 19.19 1.24 -16.47
C LEU A 414 20.04 0.55 -15.39
N GLY A 415 19.80 -0.74 -15.16
CA GLY A 415 20.62 -1.54 -14.24
C GLY A 415 22.04 -1.68 -14.75
N LEU A 416 22.19 -2.07 -16.03
CA LEU A 416 23.48 -2.24 -16.71
C LEU A 416 24.34 -0.96 -16.66
N ASP A 417 23.75 0.19 -16.98
CA ASP A 417 24.38 1.52 -16.97
C ASP A 417 24.82 1.99 -15.58
N ARG A 418 24.28 1.40 -14.51
CA ARG A 418 24.62 1.72 -13.12
C ARG A 418 25.51 0.67 -12.44
N LEU A 419 25.83 -0.45 -13.09
CA LEU A 419 26.83 -1.41 -12.59
C LEU A 419 28.24 -0.79 -12.43
N ARG A 420 28.52 0.31 -13.15
CA ARG A 420 29.78 1.08 -13.07
C ARG A 420 29.63 2.43 -12.36
N ASP A 421 28.58 2.62 -11.56
CA ASP A 421 28.37 3.88 -10.84
C ASP A 421 29.55 4.21 -9.90
N SER A 422 29.79 5.49 -9.64
CA SER A 422 30.80 5.94 -8.67
C SER A 422 30.47 5.49 -7.24
N ALA A 423 29.20 5.49 -6.86
CA ALA A 423 28.74 5.15 -5.53
C ALA A 423 28.48 3.64 -5.39
N CYS A 424 29.13 3.00 -4.41
CA CYS A 424 28.95 1.57 -4.10
C CYS A 424 27.48 1.21 -3.83
N ALA A 425 26.73 2.05 -3.13
CA ALA A 425 25.32 1.82 -2.86
C ALA A 425 24.45 1.77 -4.14
N VAL A 426 24.78 2.60 -5.15
CA VAL A 426 24.11 2.58 -6.45
C VAL A 426 24.49 1.33 -7.24
N ARG A 427 25.78 0.95 -7.27
CA ARG A 427 26.23 -0.32 -7.88
C ARG A 427 25.52 -1.53 -7.26
N LYS A 428 25.37 -1.54 -5.93
CA LYS A 428 24.69 -2.61 -5.19
C LYS A 428 23.24 -2.78 -5.64
N ASP A 429 22.48 -1.69 -5.68
CA ASP A 429 21.08 -1.73 -6.07
C ASP A 429 20.90 -1.93 -7.59
N ALA A 430 21.90 -1.58 -8.41
CA ALA A 430 21.96 -1.92 -9.82
C ALA A 430 22.15 -3.44 -10.07
N VAL A 431 23.07 -4.09 -9.35
CA VAL A 431 23.21 -5.56 -9.36
C VAL A 431 21.91 -6.23 -8.90
N THR A 432 21.25 -5.66 -7.89
CA THR A 432 19.98 -6.15 -7.35
C THR A 432 18.85 -6.06 -8.39
N LEU A 433 18.72 -4.92 -9.08
CA LEU A 433 17.77 -4.74 -10.18
C LEU A 433 17.99 -5.77 -11.29
N VAL A 434 19.24 -5.87 -11.79
CA VAL A 434 19.62 -6.85 -12.82
C VAL A 434 19.24 -8.26 -12.38
N MET A 435 19.55 -8.65 -11.14
CA MET A 435 19.20 -9.98 -10.59
C MET A 435 17.69 -10.24 -10.64
N HIS A 436 16.88 -9.28 -10.14
CA HIS A 436 15.44 -9.43 -10.13
C HIS A 436 14.82 -9.41 -11.53
N MET A 437 15.47 -8.78 -12.51
CA MET A 437 15.03 -8.81 -13.91
C MET A 437 15.38 -10.12 -14.63
N VAL A 438 16.49 -10.78 -14.30
CA VAL A 438 16.72 -12.15 -14.78
C VAL A 438 15.70 -13.11 -14.15
N LEU A 439 15.37 -12.92 -12.87
CA LEU A 439 14.42 -13.77 -12.12
C LEU A 439 12.95 -13.61 -12.56
N ASN A 440 12.53 -12.41 -12.94
CA ASN A 440 11.15 -12.10 -13.34
C ASN A 440 11.02 -11.88 -14.86
N ASN A 441 11.93 -12.48 -15.63
CA ASN A 441 12.04 -12.32 -17.08
C ASN A 441 10.74 -12.76 -17.81
N PRO A 442 10.14 -11.90 -18.66
CA PRO A 442 8.91 -12.23 -19.40
C PRO A 442 9.15 -13.06 -20.67
N TYR A 443 10.39 -13.19 -21.16
CA TYR A 443 10.71 -13.71 -22.49
C TYR A 443 10.96 -15.23 -22.53
N PHE A 444 11.49 -15.84 -21.45
CA PHE A 444 11.94 -17.25 -21.47
C PHE A 444 11.09 -18.18 -20.61
N VAL A 445 10.99 -19.44 -21.04
CA VAL A 445 10.76 -20.58 -20.15
C VAL A 445 12.11 -21.05 -19.63
N VAL A 446 12.20 -21.31 -18.32
CA VAL A 446 13.44 -21.46 -17.51
C VAL A 446 14.54 -22.37 -18.10
N ASP A 447 14.19 -23.34 -18.96
CA ASP A 447 15.12 -24.31 -19.55
C ASP A 447 15.46 -24.05 -21.05
N SER A 448 15.11 -22.88 -21.62
CA SER A 448 15.32 -22.60 -23.05
C SER A 448 16.75 -22.12 -23.34
N THR A 449 17.49 -22.82 -24.20
CA THR A 449 18.83 -22.38 -24.64
C THR A 449 18.74 -21.32 -25.75
N ARG A 450 19.80 -20.51 -25.93
CA ARG A 450 19.91 -19.52 -27.02
C ARG A 450 19.58 -20.13 -28.39
N ALA A 451 20.17 -21.28 -28.70
CA ALA A 451 19.94 -21.99 -29.96
C ALA A 451 18.46 -22.40 -30.16
N GLN A 452 17.76 -22.85 -29.12
CA GLN A 452 16.32 -23.17 -29.20
C GLN A 452 15.45 -21.91 -29.40
N PHE A 453 15.94 -20.74 -28.97
CA PHE A 453 15.24 -19.47 -29.13
C PHE A 453 15.46 -18.90 -30.54
N GLU A 454 16.68 -18.99 -31.08
CA GLU A 454 17.02 -18.69 -32.47
C GLU A 454 16.28 -19.62 -33.45
N GLU A 455 16.20 -20.93 -33.15
CA GLU A 455 15.39 -21.90 -33.91
C GLU A 455 13.91 -21.49 -33.95
N ARG A 456 13.30 -21.19 -32.79
CA ARG A 456 11.90 -20.76 -32.71
C ARG A 456 11.63 -19.42 -33.39
N GLN A 457 12.59 -18.50 -33.39
CA GLN A 457 12.50 -17.25 -34.15
C GLN A 457 12.44 -17.54 -35.65
N ASN A 458 13.39 -18.33 -36.18
CA ASN A 458 13.43 -18.70 -37.60
C ASN A 458 12.14 -19.41 -38.05
N ASP A 459 11.62 -20.29 -37.20
CA ASP A 459 10.34 -20.97 -37.37
C ASP A 459 9.15 -19.99 -37.47
N ALA A 460 9.13 -18.96 -36.62
CA ALA A 460 8.09 -17.93 -36.60
C ALA A 460 8.21 -16.96 -37.78
N GLU A 461 9.44 -16.59 -38.17
CA GLU A 461 9.70 -15.75 -39.34
C GLU A 461 9.37 -16.48 -40.66
N THR A 462 9.60 -17.80 -40.73
CA THR A 462 9.18 -18.63 -41.87
C THR A 462 7.67 -18.66 -42.00
N LYS A 463 6.94 -18.92 -40.90
CA LYS A 463 5.46 -18.90 -40.87
C LYS A 463 4.90 -17.51 -41.20
N LEU A 464 5.58 -16.44 -40.78
CA LEU A 464 5.22 -15.06 -41.15
C LEU A 464 5.38 -14.82 -42.66
N ALA A 465 6.45 -15.32 -43.27
CA ALA A 465 6.68 -15.24 -44.70
C ALA A 465 5.64 -16.05 -45.50
N GLU A 466 5.28 -17.25 -45.02
CA GLU A 466 4.22 -18.09 -45.61
C GLU A 466 2.85 -17.38 -45.58
N LEU A 467 2.42 -16.86 -44.42
CA LEU A 467 1.15 -16.13 -44.26
C LEU A 467 1.11 -14.85 -45.11
N ARG A 468 2.21 -14.10 -45.19
CA ARG A 468 2.32 -12.93 -46.08
C ARG A 468 2.23 -13.34 -47.55
N GLN A 469 2.85 -14.46 -47.95
CA GLN A 469 2.75 -14.98 -49.31
C GLN A 469 1.33 -15.47 -49.64
N GLU A 470 0.61 -16.03 -48.66
CA GLU A 470 -0.81 -16.42 -48.78
C GLU A 470 -1.71 -15.19 -48.96
N LEU A 471 -1.51 -14.15 -48.14
CA LEU A 471 -2.21 -12.87 -48.29
C LEU A 471 -1.92 -12.21 -49.65
N ASP A 472 -0.68 -12.25 -50.13
CA ASP A 472 -0.29 -11.74 -51.45
C ASP A 472 -0.92 -12.53 -52.61
N LYS A 473 -1.10 -13.85 -52.47
CA LYS A 473 -1.83 -14.68 -53.45
C LYS A 473 -3.30 -14.27 -53.50
N LEU A 474 -3.98 -14.17 -52.35
CA LEU A 474 -5.37 -13.70 -52.26
C LEU A 474 -5.54 -12.28 -52.85
N ASN A 475 -4.59 -11.39 -52.58
CA ASN A 475 -4.59 -10.03 -53.13
C ASN A 475 -4.29 -9.97 -54.64
N LYS A 476 -3.63 -10.98 -55.23
CA LYS A 476 -3.41 -11.10 -56.68
C LYS A 476 -4.64 -11.66 -57.38
N ASN A 477 -5.20 -12.77 -56.87
CA ASN A 477 -6.42 -13.38 -57.42
C ASN A 477 -7.53 -12.32 -57.54
N ARG A 478 -7.82 -11.58 -56.46
CA ARG A 478 -8.80 -10.49 -56.46
C ARG A 478 -8.53 -9.38 -57.49
N LYS A 479 -7.28 -9.13 -57.87
CA LYS A 479 -6.93 -8.17 -58.94
C LYS A 479 -7.10 -8.75 -60.34
N GLU A 480 -7.07 -10.07 -60.48
CA GLU A 480 -7.34 -10.79 -61.71
C GLU A 480 -8.86 -10.95 -61.90
N ASP A 481 -9.59 -11.33 -60.85
CA ASP A 481 -11.07 -11.41 -60.84
C ASP A 481 -11.70 -10.07 -61.19
N LYS A 482 -11.26 -8.97 -60.56
CA LYS A 482 -11.72 -7.60 -60.91
C LYS A 482 -11.42 -7.21 -62.36
N LYS A 483 -10.27 -7.63 -62.90
CA LYS A 483 -9.93 -7.40 -64.33
C LYS A 483 -10.77 -8.24 -65.28
N ILE A 484 -11.35 -9.35 -64.82
CA ILE A 484 -12.26 -10.19 -65.58
C ILE A 484 -13.68 -9.57 -65.54
N GLU A 485 -14.11 -9.02 -64.39
CA GLU A 485 -15.35 -8.23 -64.27
C GLU A 485 -15.30 -6.93 -65.11
N GLU A 486 -14.21 -6.18 -65.07
CA GLU A 486 -13.99 -4.97 -65.89
C GLU A 486 -13.96 -5.26 -67.40
N LYS A 487 -13.55 -6.48 -67.81
CA LYS A 487 -13.60 -6.91 -69.22
C LYS A 487 -14.96 -7.42 -69.67
N LYS A 488 -15.77 -8.00 -68.76
CA LYS A 488 -17.16 -8.39 -69.06
C LYS A 488 -18.12 -7.21 -69.15
N SER A 489 -17.75 -6.05 -68.59
CA SER A 489 -18.53 -4.82 -68.63
C SER A 489 -18.18 -3.90 -69.82
N GLN A 490 -17.35 -4.36 -70.77
CA GLN A 490 -16.99 -3.65 -72.00
C GLN A 490 -17.41 -4.36 -73.30
N SER A 491 -18.19 -5.44 -73.24
CA SER A 491 -18.72 -6.12 -74.44
C SER A 491 -20.15 -5.75 -74.83
N ASP A 492 -20.89 -5.10 -73.92
CA ASP A 492 -22.33 -4.89 -74.03
C ASP A 492 -22.68 -3.39 -74.00
N ASP A 493 -22.14 -2.61 -74.93
CA ASP A 493 -22.73 -1.35 -75.42
C ASP A 493 -21.90 -0.76 -76.58
N GLU A 494 -22.34 -0.99 -77.83
CA GLU A 494 -22.36 -0.01 -78.94
C GLU A 494 -22.85 -0.68 -80.24
N ASP A 495 -24.17 -0.57 -80.52
CA ASP A 495 -24.73 -0.69 -81.87
C ASP A 495 -25.37 0.65 -82.27
N SER A 496 -24.78 1.35 -83.24
CA SER A 496 -25.50 1.96 -84.36
C SER A 496 -24.58 2.85 -85.23
N GLY A 497 -24.63 2.68 -86.56
CA GLY A 497 -24.33 3.79 -87.48
C GLY A 497 -23.39 3.54 -88.68
N ALA A 498 -23.98 3.06 -89.78
CA ALA A 498 -23.69 3.45 -91.17
C ALA A 498 -22.41 2.96 -91.92
N GLU A 499 -22.69 2.12 -92.93
CA GLU A 499 -22.26 2.23 -94.35
C GLU A 499 -20.80 1.99 -94.81
N ASP A 500 -20.62 0.77 -95.35
CA ASP A 500 -20.20 0.47 -96.74
C ASP A 500 -18.69 0.29 -97.10
N LYS A 501 -18.48 -0.64 -98.04
CA LYS A 501 -17.30 -0.93 -98.88
C LYS A 501 -16.16 -1.85 -98.39
N SER A 502 -16.45 -3.14 -98.57
CA SER A 502 -15.83 -4.00 -99.59
C SER A 502 -14.45 -4.67 -99.39
N PHE A 503 -14.48 -5.96 -99.74
CA PHE A 503 -13.48 -6.74 -100.52
C PHE A 503 -12.49 -7.64 -99.76
N ASP A 504 -12.74 -8.96 -99.91
CA ASP A 504 -11.82 -10.04 -100.29
C ASP A 504 -10.66 -10.47 -99.36
N GLU A 505 -10.26 -11.75 -99.31
CA GLU A 505 -10.86 -13.05 -99.70
C GLU A 505 -10.04 -14.17 -98.98
N ASP A 506 -10.56 -15.40 -98.88
CA ASP A 506 -9.80 -16.67 -98.68
C ASP A 506 -8.96 -16.88 -97.38
N ASN A 507 -8.64 -18.08 -96.86
CA ASN A 507 -9.17 -19.46 -96.83
C ASN A 507 -8.42 -20.21 -95.67
N GLU A 508 -8.76 -21.39 -95.12
CA GLU A 508 -9.77 -22.44 -95.40
C GLU A 508 -10.29 -23.04 -94.07
N MET A 509 -11.60 -23.15 -93.93
CA MET A 509 -12.34 -24.40 -93.69
C MET A 509 -11.61 -25.60 -93.03
N ASN A 510 -12.10 -26.03 -91.86
CA ASN A 510 -12.28 -27.46 -91.61
C ASN A 510 -13.52 -27.69 -90.72
N VAL A 511 -14.55 -28.31 -91.28
CA VAL A 511 -15.86 -28.54 -90.67
C VAL A 511 -16.21 -30.01 -90.80
N ASP A 512 -16.37 -30.69 -89.67
CA ASP A 512 -17.31 -31.81 -89.45
C ASP A 512 -17.10 -32.35 -88.01
N ASN A 513 -18.12 -32.74 -87.24
CA ASN A 513 -19.54 -32.42 -87.27
C ASN A 513 -20.14 -32.80 -85.88
N ASN A 514 -21.29 -32.21 -85.50
CA ASN A 514 -22.34 -32.72 -84.59
C ASN A 514 -22.04 -33.75 -83.45
N GLU A 515 -22.65 -33.71 -82.25
CA GLU A 515 -23.76 -32.91 -81.72
C GLU A 515 -23.84 -33.12 -80.20
N LYS A 516 -24.07 -32.06 -79.41
CA LYS A 516 -25.00 -31.96 -78.27
C LYS A 516 -24.69 -30.75 -77.38
N LYS A 517 -25.44 -29.67 -77.61
CA LYS A 517 -25.69 -28.66 -76.58
C LYS A 517 -26.60 -29.29 -75.51
N GLU A 518 -26.23 -29.16 -74.25
CA GLU A 518 -27.20 -29.09 -73.15
C GLU A 518 -26.61 -28.26 -72.01
N THR A 519 -27.22 -27.09 -71.79
CA THR A 519 -27.14 -26.21 -70.61
C THR A 519 -25.76 -25.76 -70.09
N GLU A 520 -25.40 -24.52 -70.42
CA GLU A 520 -24.60 -23.68 -69.52
C GLU A 520 -25.42 -23.37 -68.25
N GLU A 521 -24.95 -23.82 -67.08
CA GLU A 521 -25.42 -23.26 -65.81
C GLU A 521 -24.69 -21.95 -65.54
N ASN A 522 -25.42 -20.84 -65.55
CA ASN A 522 -24.96 -19.57 -64.99
C ASN A 522 -24.48 -19.77 -63.55
N LYS A 523 -23.18 -19.64 -63.33
CA LYS A 523 -22.65 -19.31 -62.01
C LYS A 523 -22.52 -17.80 -61.89
N GLU A 524 -23.61 -17.19 -61.43
CA GLU A 524 -23.54 -15.91 -60.73
C GLU A 524 -22.47 -16.01 -59.61
N PRO A 525 -21.68 -14.97 -59.36
CA PRO A 525 -20.72 -14.98 -58.25
C PRO A 525 -21.49 -15.00 -56.93
N ASN A 526 -21.57 -16.18 -56.29
CA ASN A 526 -22.21 -16.35 -54.99
C ASN A 526 -21.71 -15.29 -54.01
N GLU A 527 -22.59 -14.42 -53.51
CA GLU A 527 -22.23 -13.40 -52.50
C GLU A 527 -21.58 -14.04 -51.26
N ASP A 528 -22.03 -15.24 -50.88
CA ASP A 528 -21.44 -16.08 -49.83
C ASP A 528 -19.95 -16.39 -50.05
N GLN A 529 -19.47 -16.51 -51.30
CA GLN A 529 -18.05 -16.78 -51.60
C GLN A 529 -17.21 -15.51 -51.40
N SER A 530 -17.67 -14.35 -51.88
CA SER A 530 -17.03 -13.06 -51.65
C SER A 530 -16.95 -12.69 -50.16
N LEU A 531 -18.02 -12.97 -49.40
CA LEU A 531 -18.06 -12.82 -47.94
C LEU A 531 -17.12 -13.80 -47.22
N GLN A 532 -16.98 -15.03 -47.70
CA GLN A 532 -16.02 -16.00 -47.13
C GLN A 532 -14.56 -15.62 -47.42
N GLU A 533 -14.23 -15.14 -48.62
CA GLU A 533 -12.89 -14.68 -48.97
C GLU A 533 -12.47 -13.44 -48.19
N THR A 534 -13.36 -12.45 -48.05
CA THR A 534 -13.09 -11.27 -47.22
C THR A 534 -12.91 -11.64 -45.75
N LEU A 535 -13.73 -12.54 -45.21
CA LEU A 535 -13.58 -13.08 -43.85
C LEU A 535 -12.26 -13.86 -43.68
N ASN A 536 -11.83 -14.64 -44.67
CA ASN A 536 -10.56 -15.36 -44.63
C ASN A 536 -9.35 -14.40 -44.71
N ARG A 537 -9.45 -13.32 -45.51
CA ARG A 537 -8.43 -12.26 -45.55
C ARG A 537 -8.23 -11.62 -44.18
N VAL A 538 -9.32 -11.23 -43.51
CA VAL A 538 -9.27 -10.63 -42.16
C VAL A 538 -8.64 -11.60 -41.15
N LYS A 539 -9.00 -12.90 -41.19
CA LYS A 539 -8.36 -13.92 -40.34
C LYS A 539 -6.86 -14.09 -40.60
N ILE A 540 -6.40 -13.94 -41.84
CA ILE A 540 -4.96 -14.01 -42.19
C ILE A 540 -4.25 -12.74 -41.72
N GLU A 541 -4.84 -11.56 -41.90
CA GLU A 541 -4.32 -10.29 -41.38
C GLU A 541 -4.18 -10.33 -39.84
N GLU A 542 -5.19 -10.83 -39.12
CA GLU A 542 -5.11 -11.06 -37.67
C GLU A 542 -4.05 -12.10 -37.26
N GLN A 543 -3.79 -13.10 -38.09
CA GLN A 543 -2.75 -14.11 -37.84
C GLN A 543 -1.36 -13.53 -38.08
N ILE A 544 -1.18 -12.73 -39.13
CA ILE A 544 0.05 -12.00 -39.42
C ILE A 544 0.41 -11.10 -38.22
N ILE A 545 -0.53 -10.28 -37.74
CA ILE A 545 -0.29 -9.41 -36.56
C ILE A 545 0.15 -10.23 -35.34
N ARG A 546 -0.54 -11.35 -35.05
CA ARG A 546 -0.18 -12.24 -33.93
C ARG A 546 1.19 -12.89 -34.09
N VAL A 547 1.58 -13.28 -35.30
CA VAL A 547 2.90 -13.86 -35.56
C VAL A 547 3.99 -12.79 -35.54
N GLU A 548 3.72 -11.57 -35.99
CA GLU A 548 4.62 -10.42 -35.88
C GLU A 548 4.94 -10.07 -34.42
N GLU A 549 3.93 -10.06 -33.54
CA GLU A 549 4.13 -9.89 -32.09
C GLU A 549 4.99 -11.01 -31.49
N ILE A 550 4.82 -12.26 -31.94
CA ILE A 550 5.64 -13.40 -31.52
C ILE A 550 7.09 -13.28 -32.01
N VAL A 551 7.30 -12.87 -33.26
CA VAL A 551 8.64 -12.61 -33.82
C VAL A 551 9.33 -11.46 -33.09
N ALA A 552 8.59 -10.38 -32.76
CA ALA A 552 9.10 -9.28 -31.94
C ALA A 552 9.50 -9.77 -30.53
N LEU A 553 8.67 -10.60 -29.88
CA LEU A 553 8.98 -11.18 -28.57
C LEU A 553 10.26 -12.06 -28.60
N PHE A 554 10.48 -12.81 -29.68
CA PHE A 554 11.73 -13.58 -29.85
C PHE A 554 12.94 -12.67 -30.10
N LYS A 555 12.80 -11.56 -30.84
CA LYS A 555 13.89 -10.57 -31.02
C LYS A 555 14.25 -9.87 -29.71
N ASP A 556 13.24 -9.39 -28.99
CA ASP A 556 13.37 -8.78 -27.67
C ASP A 556 14.07 -9.76 -26.69
N GLY A 557 13.67 -11.04 -26.70
CA GLY A 557 14.30 -12.05 -25.85
C GLY A 557 15.77 -12.31 -26.21
N LEU A 558 16.16 -12.36 -27.48
CA LEU A 558 17.59 -12.48 -27.84
C LEU A 558 18.39 -11.25 -27.41
N GLN A 559 17.87 -10.04 -27.64
CA GLN A 559 18.48 -8.80 -27.13
C GLN A 559 18.64 -8.84 -25.61
N PHE A 560 17.64 -9.38 -24.89
CA PHE A 560 17.72 -9.56 -23.45
C PHE A 560 18.81 -10.58 -23.04
N MET A 561 19.04 -11.67 -23.79
CA MET A 561 20.17 -12.57 -23.55
C MET A 561 21.52 -11.84 -23.68
N ASP A 562 21.69 -11.03 -24.74
CA ASP A 562 22.92 -10.27 -24.98
C ASP A 562 23.16 -9.20 -23.90
N LEU A 563 22.11 -8.58 -23.37
CA LEU A 563 22.18 -7.67 -22.22
C LEU A 563 22.55 -8.41 -20.93
N ILE A 564 22.02 -9.63 -20.69
CA ILE A 564 22.42 -10.43 -19.53
C ILE A 564 23.90 -10.85 -19.62
N GLU A 565 24.38 -11.23 -20.80
CA GLU A 565 25.80 -11.58 -20.97
C GLU A 565 26.72 -10.39 -20.73
N GLN A 566 26.32 -9.19 -21.18
CA GLN A 566 26.98 -7.93 -20.82
C GLN A 566 26.99 -7.72 -19.30
N ALA A 567 25.83 -7.78 -18.65
CA ALA A 567 25.72 -7.60 -17.20
C ALA A 567 26.59 -8.62 -16.44
N ASN A 568 26.64 -9.88 -16.87
CA ASN A 568 27.50 -10.91 -16.28
C ASN A 568 28.98 -10.50 -16.31
N ARG A 569 29.49 -9.99 -17.44
CA ARG A 569 30.88 -9.47 -17.53
C ARG A 569 31.12 -8.31 -16.54
N HIS A 570 30.14 -7.44 -16.34
CA HIS A 570 30.25 -6.33 -15.38
C HIS A 570 30.25 -6.84 -13.93
N VAL A 571 29.37 -7.79 -13.57
CA VAL A 571 29.30 -8.34 -12.21
C VAL A 571 30.55 -9.17 -11.87
N VAL A 572 31.10 -9.96 -12.80
CA VAL A 572 32.37 -10.68 -12.60
C VAL A 572 33.51 -9.72 -12.28
N ASN A 573 33.55 -8.53 -12.89
CA ASN A 573 34.59 -7.53 -12.58
C ASN A 573 34.48 -6.97 -11.15
N LEU A 574 33.30 -7.01 -10.51
CA LEU A 574 33.12 -6.56 -9.13
C LEU A 574 33.83 -7.46 -8.11
N PHE A 575 34.17 -8.71 -8.46
CA PHE A 575 35.03 -9.57 -7.63
C PHE A 575 36.42 -8.97 -7.36
N ASN A 576 36.91 -8.12 -8.27
CA ASN A 576 38.18 -7.42 -8.14
C ASN A 576 38.00 -5.98 -7.62
N SER A 577 36.81 -5.61 -7.13
CA SER A 577 36.58 -4.28 -6.54
C SER A 577 37.36 -4.15 -5.23
N PRO A 578 37.98 -2.99 -4.95
CA PRO A 578 38.54 -2.70 -3.62
C PRO A 578 37.44 -2.52 -2.54
N THR A 579 36.16 -2.46 -2.94
CA THR A 579 35.05 -2.26 -2.00
C THR A 579 34.38 -3.60 -1.65
N LEU A 580 34.58 -4.05 -0.41
CA LEU A 580 34.03 -5.31 0.12
C LEU A 580 32.53 -5.53 -0.17
N ALA A 581 31.73 -4.47 -0.13
CA ALA A 581 30.29 -4.55 -0.39
C ALA A 581 29.96 -4.87 -1.86
N ASP A 582 30.76 -4.43 -2.83
CA ASP A 582 30.59 -4.83 -4.24
C ASP A 582 30.87 -6.33 -4.39
N CYS A 583 31.97 -6.82 -3.79
CA CYS A 583 32.35 -8.24 -3.86
C CYS A 583 31.25 -9.12 -3.25
N LYS A 584 30.71 -8.76 -2.08
CA LYS A 584 29.61 -9.52 -1.45
C LYS A 584 28.34 -9.51 -2.30
N GLN A 585 27.96 -8.36 -2.87
CA GLN A 585 26.79 -8.28 -3.73
C GLN A 585 26.95 -9.10 -5.02
N ALA A 586 28.15 -9.13 -5.61
CA ALA A 586 28.46 -9.96 -6.77
C ALA A 586 28.39 -11.47 -6.43
N VAL A 587 28.86 -11.87 -5.23
CA VAL A 587 28.70 -13.24 -4.74
C VAL A 587 27.24 -13.61 -4.56
N ASP A 588 26.44 -12.76 -3.90
CA ASP A 588 25.00 -12.99 -3.70
C ASP A 588 24.25 -13.09 -5.04
N PHE A 589 24.65 -12.32 -6.07
CA PHE A 589 24.11 -12.46 -7.43
C PHE A 589 24.28 -13.88 -7.99
N PHE A 590 25.49 -14.45 -7.95
CA PHE A 590 25.73 -15.82 -8.45
C PHE A 590 25.12 -16.91 -7.58
N VAL A 591 25.07 -16.73 -6.26
CA VAL A 591 24.34 -17.63 -5.34
C VAL A 591 22.88 -17.72 -5.75
N ASN A 592 22.23 -16.57 -5.95
CA ASN A 592 20.82 -16.53 -6.33
C ASN A 592 20.60 -17.12 -7.73
N LEU A 593 21.42 -16.79 -8.73
CA LEU A 593 21.33 -17.40 -10.06
C LEU A 593 21.34 -18.94 -10.01
N ARG A 594 22.24 -19.55 -9.22
CA ARG A 594 22.27 -21.01 -9.05
C ARG A 594 21.06 -21.53 -8.28
N HIS A 595 20.70 -20.88 -7.18
CA HIS A 595 19.58 -21.26 -6.31
C HIS A 595 18.26 -21.34 -7.11
N TYR A 596 18.04 -20.37 -8.01
CA TYR A 596 16.90 -20.31 -8.91
C TYR A 596 17.10 -21.10 -10.23
N ARG A 597 18.21 -21.84 -10.36
CA ARG A 597 18.57 -22.68 -11.53
C ARG A 597 18.60 -21.95 -12.87
N LEU A 598 18.92 -20.66 -12.85
CA LEU A 598 19.02 -19.85 -14.06
C LEU A 598 20.29 -20.20 -14.85
N VAL A 599 20.12 -20.56 -16.13
CA VAL A 599 21.23 -20.87 -17.03
C VAL A 599 21.70 -19.58 -17.70
N LEU A 600 22.81 -19.02 -17.23
CA LEU A 600 23.51 -17.92 -17.92
C LEU A 600 24.70 -18.43 -18.75
N PRO A 601 25.00 -17.81 -19.90
CA PRO A 601 26.25 -18.05 -20.62
C PRO A 601 27.46 -17.85 -19.70
N ASN A 602 28.42 -18.78 -19.75
CA ASN A 602 29.67 -18.73 -19.00
C ASN A 602 29.53 -18.69 -17.45
N ILE A 603 28.39 -19.14 -16.90
CA ILE A 603 28.18 -19.16 -15.42
C ILE A 603 29.24 -20.02 -14.70
N GLU A 604 29.63 -21.18 -15.24
CA GLU A 604 30.65 -22.06 -14.64
C GLU A 604 32.05 -21.41 -14.62
N GLN A 605 32.39 -20.58 -15.61
CA GLN A 605 33.63 -19.79 -15.60
C GLN A 605 33.55 -18.69 -14.52
N SER A 606 32.39 -18.05 -14.40
CA SER A 606 32.12 -17.00 -13.40
C SER A 606 32.20 -17.57 -11.98
N LEU A 607 31.66 -18.77 -11.75
CA LEU A 607 31.79 -19.51 -10.49
C LEU A 607 33.25 -19.92 -10.20
N ARG A 608 34.04 -20.35 -11.19
CA ARG A 608 35.48 -20.64 -10.95
C ARG A 608 36.27 -19.40 -10.53
N LEU A 609 35.98 -18.24 -11.11
CA LEU A 609 36.56 -16.97 -10.68
C LEU A 609 36.12 -16.64 -9.24
N MET A 610 34.83 -16.79 -8.93
CA MET A 610 34.32 -16.63 -7.56
C MET A 610 35.02 -17.57 -6.55
N PHE A 611 35.28 -18.84 -6.92
CA PHE A 611 35.97 -19.80 -6.06
C PHE A 611 37.41 -19.38 -5.73
N SER A 612 38.12 -18.73 -6.66
CA SER A 612 39.48 -18.26 -6.40
C SER A 612 39.58 -17.22 -5.26
N LEU A 613 38.47 -16.52 -4.95
CA LEU A 613 38.38 -15.57 -3.84
C LEU A 613 38.46 -16.22 -2.44
N ILE A 614 38.42 -17.55 -2.33
CA ILE A 614 38.75 -18.26 -1.07
C ILE A 614 40.17 -17.89 -0.59
N TRP A 615 41.07 -17.58 -1.52
CA TRP A 615 42.45 -17.15 -1.23
C TRP A 615 42.61 -15.63 -1.05
N SER A 616 41.50 -14.90 -0.88
CA SER A 616 41.54 -13.47 -0.57
C SER A 616 42.26 -13.20 0.75
N VAL A 617 42.92 -12.04 0.86
CA VAL A 617 43.50 -11.55 2.12
C VAL A 617 42.41 -11.10 3.10
N ASP A 618 41.23 -10.71 2.59
CA ASP A 618 40.08 -10.34 3.41
C ASP A 618 39.31 -11.59 3.85
N LYS A 619 39.49 -11.97 5.11
CA LYS A 619 38.79 -13.11 5.76
C LYS A 619 37.27 -13.06 5.59
N SER A 620 36.67 -11.87 5.53
CA SER A 620 35.22 -11.70 5.39
C SER A 620 34.73 -11.94 3.96
N ILE A 621 35.62 -11.90 2.96
CA ILE A 621 35.38 -12.43 1.62
C ILE A 621 35.47 -13.96 1.68
N CYS A 622 36.54 -14.53 2.24
CA CYS A 622 36.71 -15.98 2.36
C CYS A 622 35.50 -16.67 3.02
N GLU A 623 35.01 -16.11 4.13
CA GLU A 623 33.82 -16.59 4.84
C GLU A 623 32.54 -16.50 3.98
N ALA A 624 32.34 -15.39 3.27
CA ALA A 624 31.19 -15.21 2.37
C ALA A 624 31.24 -16.20 1.19
N ILE A 625 32.40 -16.42 0.59
CA ILE A 625 32.60 -17.38 -0.51
C ILE A 625 32.37 -18.81 -0.02
N THR A 626 32.89 -19.18 1.17
CA THR A 626 32.67 -20.51 1.74
C THR A 626 31.18 -20.77 1.95
N GLN A 627 30.44 -19.80 2.52
CA GLN A 627 28.99 -19.90 2.70
C GLN A 627 28.24 -19.93 1.35
N ALA A 628 28.70 -19.17 0.36
CA ALA A 628 28.13 -19.18 -0.99
C ALA A 628 28.27 -20.55 -1.67
N PHE A 629 29.46 -21.15 -1.65
CA PHE A 629 29.67 -22.47 -2.25
C PHE A 629 28.92 -23.59 -1.52
N VAL A 630 28.76 -23.49 -0.20
CA VAL A 630 27.86 -24.38 0.56
C VAL A 630 26.43 -24.26 0.03
N LYS A 631 25.88 -23.04 -0.11
CA LYS A 631 24.52 -22.82 -0.66
C LYS A 631 24.36 -23.27 -2.12
N ILE A 632 25.40 -23.10 -2.95
CA ILE A 632 25.36 -23.36 -4.39
C ILE A 632 25.41 -24.87 -4.72
N TYR A 633 26.11 -25.67 -3.92
CA TYR A 633 26.35 -27.10 -4.20
C TYR A 633 25.75 -28.07 -3.19
N PHE A 634 25.46 -27.65 -1.95
CA PHE A 634 24.99 -28.54 -0.88
C PHE A 634 23.56 -28.23 -0.40
N ASP A 635 23.00 -27.07 -0.76
CA ASP A 635 21.63 -26.68 -0.40
C ASP A 635 20.67 -26.86 -1.59
N VAL A 636 19.57 -27.60 -1.38
CA VAL A 636 18.63 -27.96 -2.46
C VAL A 636 17.54 -26.89 -2.55
N GLY A 637 17.84 -25.82 -3.28
CA GLY A 637 16.93 -24.68 -3.47
C GLY A 637 15.54 -25.07 -4.02
N PRO A 638 14.48 -24.33 -3.64
CA PRO A 638 13.12 -24.58 -4.09
C PRO A 638 12.97 -24.30 -5.59
N THR A 639 12.37 -25.25 -6.30
CA THR A 639 12.03 -25.07 -7.72
C THR A 639 10.96 -23.98 -7.89
N ILE A 640 11.20 -23.02 -8.79
CA ILE A 640 10.25 -21.96 -9.13
C ILE A 640 8.92 -22.59 -9.59
N PRO A 641 7.75 -22.18 -9.07
CA PRO A 641 6.47 -22.66 -9.57
C PRO A 641 6.25 -22.19 -11.01
N SER A 642 6.09 -23.13 -11.95
CA SER A 642 5.72 -22.81 -13.32
C SER A 642 4.36 -22.12 -13.36
N ALA A 643 4.29 -20.95 -14.01
CA ALA A 643 3.04 -20.21 -14.14
C ALA A 643 2.01 -21.04 -14.92
N GLY A 644 0.84 -21.27 -14.31
CA GLY A 644 -0.13 -22.24 -14.81
C GLY A 644 -0.85 -21.78 -16.07
N ARG A 645 -0.52 -22.38 -17.23
CA ARG A 645 -1.47 -22.52 -18.34
C ARG A 645 -2.06 -23.94 -18.32
N LYS A 646 -3.39 -24.02 -18.17
CA LYS A 646 -4.13 -25.29 -18.30
C LYS A 646 -4.14 -25.73 -19.77
N THR A 647 -3.21 -26.60 -20.17
CA THR A 647 -3.32 -27.33 -21.44
C THR A 647 -4.09 -28.64 -21.18
N ALA A 648 -5.31 -28.72 -21.73
CA ALA A 648 -6.07 -29.96 -21.72
C ALA A 648 -5.33 -31.00 -22.60
N ARG A 649 -5.02 -32.17 -22.03
CA ARG A 649 -4.39 -33.27 -22.79
C ARG A 649 -5.36 -34.45 -22.89
N ALA A 650 -5.94 -34.62 -24.07
CA ALA A 650 -6.78 -35.76 -24.41
C ALA A 650 -5.96 -36.96 -24.93
N GLY A 651 -6.53 -38.16 -24.79
CA GLY A 651 -6.41 -39.27 -25.76
C GLY A 651 -5.02 -39.86 -26.05
N GLY A 652 -4.66 -40.94 -25.35
CA GLY A 652 -3.43 -41.70 -25.62
C GLY A 652 -3.53 -42.89 -26.60
N ALA A 653 -2.44 -43.66 -26.67
CA ALA A 653 -2.37 -45.07 -27.10
C ALA A 653 -1.03 -45.65 -26.56
N LYS A 654 -1.03 -46.71 -25.73
CA LYS A 654 -0.77 -48.14 -26.09
C LYS A 654 0.60 -48.38 -26.77
N LYS A 655 1.41 -49.39 -26.43
CA LYS A 655 1.25 -50.60 -25.59
C LYS A 655 2.63 -51.24 -25.34
N GLY A 656 2.83 -52.01 -24.27
CA GLY A 656 4.01 -52.89 -24.13
C GLY A 656 4.16 -53.50 -22.73
N LYS A 657 3.70 -54.74 -22.53
CA LYS A 657 3.85 -55.48 -21.25
C LYS A 657 5.21 -56.17 -21.19
N GLN A 658 5.81 -56.24 -20.00
CA GLN A 658 6.06 -57.56 -19.40
C GLN A 658 6.06 -57.50 -17.87
N THR A 659 5.59 -58.59 -17.27
CA THR A 659 5.38 -58.75 -15.83
C THR A 659 6.06 -60.04 -15.38
N THR A 660 6.80 -60.00 -14.28
CA THR A 660 6.75 -61.05 -13.23
C THR A 660 7.39 -60.54 -11.95
N SER A 661 6.84 -60.97 -10.82
CA SER A 661 7.27 -60.60 -9.47
C SER A 661 8.01 -61.78 -8.81
N ARG A 662 8.91 -61.47 -7.86
CA ARG A 662 8.91 -61.96 -6.45
C ARG A 662 10.31 -62.37 -5.92
N SER A 663 10.49 -62.12 -4.61
CA SER A 663 11.40 -62.82 -3.65
C SER A 663 12.78 -62.22 -3.34
N LYS A 664 12.82 -61.49 -2.21
CA LYS A 664 13.67 -61.75 -1.03
C LYS A 664 15.16 -62.18 -1.18
N ALA A 665 16.02 -61.28 -0.67
CA ALA A 665 16.83 -61.44 0.55
C ALA A 665 18.34 -61.83 0.49
N LYS A 666 19.03 -61.22 1.46
CA LYS A 666 20.35 -61.44 2.07
C LYS A 666 21.63 -60.99 1.35
N ALA A 667 22.26 -60.05 2.06
CA ALA A 667 23.61 -59.54 1.97
C ALA A 667 24.72 -60.61 2.11
N ALA A 668 25.94 -60.20 1.78
CA ALA A 668 27.19 -60.87 2.08
C ALA A 668 28.27 -59.84 2.47
N GLN A 669 29.33 -60.37 3.09
CA GLN A 669 30.67 -59.80 3.34
C GLN A 669 30.84 -58.78 4.48
N SER A 670 31.92 -58.83 5.26
CA SER A 670 32.77 -59.94 5.80
C SER A 670 33.83 -59.34 6.75
N ASP A 671 34.69 -60.19 7.32
CA ASP A 671 35.97 -59.90 7.98
C ASP A 671 35.80 -59.46 9.47
N ASP A 672 36.10 -60.29 10.49
CA ASP A 672 37.39 -60.87 10.97
C ASP A 672 38.12 -59.84 11.89
N ASP A 673 38.63 -60.10 13.11
CA ASP A 673 38.78 -61.33 13.93
C ASP A 673 38.80 -61.03 15.46
N ASP A 674 38.43 -62.06 16.25
CA ASP A 674 38.97 -62.57 17.54
C ASP A 674 39.07 -61.83 18.91
N ASP A 675 38.96 -62.71 19.92
CA ASP A 675 39.45 -62.73 21.31
C ASP A 675 38.73 -62.00 22.49
N ASP A 676 37.88 -62.81 23.14
CA ASP A 676 37.94 -63.25 24.55
C ASP A 676 37.32 -62.49 25.75
N ASP A 677 36.90 -63.36 26.68
CA ASP A 677 36.60 -63.22 28.12
C ASP A 677 35.37 -62.46 28.68
N LEU A 678 34.39 -63.30 29.07
CA LEU A 678 33.82 -63.44 30.42
C LEU A 678 33.18 -62.24 31.16
N LYS A 679 31.86 -62.41 31.33
CA LYS A 679 30.97 -61.92 32.40
C LYS A 679 31.65 -61.59 33.74
N GLU A 680 31.29 -60.43 34.29
CA GLU A 680 30.98 -60.31 35.73
C GLU A 680 29.61 -59.65 35.93
N ASN A 681 28.98 -59.98 37.05
CA ASN A 681 27.61 -59.60 37.40
C ASN A 681 27.53 -59.26 38.89
N SER A 682 27.47 -57.96 39.20
CA SER A 682 27.12 -57.38 40.50
C SER A 682 26.70 -55.93 40.26
N GLY A 683 25.88 -55.29 41.09
CA GLY A 683 25.18 -55.77 42.27
C GLY A 683 24.45 -54.58 42.89
N ASP A 684 23.17 -54.79 43.16
CA ASP A 684 22.19 -53.94 43.84
C ASP A 684 22.75 -52.95 44.90
N ASP A 685 22.31 -51.68 44.87
CA ASP A 685 21.38 -51.10 45.86
C ASP A 685 21.37 -49.55 45.93
N ASP A 686 20.14 -49.03 45.94
CA ASP A 686 19.58 -47.88 46.67
C ASP A 686 19.88 -46.38 46.42
N ASP A 687 18.73 -45.68 46.45
CA ASP A 687 18.38 -44.33 46.88
C ASP A 687 18.49 -43.06 45.99
N GLU A 688 17.27 -42.55 45.72
CA GLU A 688 16.81 -41.16 45.70
C GLU A 688 17.61 -40.08 44.92
N ASN A 689 16.98 -39.55 43.86
CA ASN A 689 16.39 -38.20 43.95
C ASN A 689 15.38 -37.89 42.83
N ASP A 690 14.26 -37.26 43.20
CA ASP A 690 13.19 -36.83 42.29
C ASP A 690 13.49 -35.43 41.71
N PHE A 691 13.67 -35.33 40.39
CA PHE A 691 13.72 -34.05 39.68
C PHE A 691 12.89 -34.04 38.39
N LYS A 692 11.56 -34.14 38.53
CA LYS A 692 10.62 -33.82 37.45
C LYS A 692 10.56 -32.31 37.16
N ARG A 693 10.98 -31.89 35.95
CA ARG A 693 10.35 -30.87 35.07
C ARG A 693 11.24 -30.55 33.84
N PRO A 694 10.69 -30.01 32.73
CA PRO A 694 9.34 -30.18 32.19
C PRO A 694 9.33 -30.52 30.67
N MET A 695 8.37 -31.35 30.24
CA MET A 695 7.97 -31.46 28.83
C MET A 695 7.52 -30.09 28.28
N ARG A 696 8.19 -29.58 27.23
CA ARG A 696 7.71 -28.41 26.47
C ARG A 696 6.65 -28.88 25.48
N LYS A 697 5.40 -28.43 25.67
CA LYS A 697 4.24 -28.83 24.88
C LYS A 697 4.33 -28.30 23.44
N GLU A 698 4.11 -29.19 22.47
CA GLU A 698 3.73 -28.80 21.11
C GLU A 698 2.29 -28.23 21.09
N PRO A 699 2.00 -27.15 20.35
CA PRO A 699 0.64 -26.66 20.18
C PRO A 699 -0.13 -27.54 19.18
N LYS A 700 -1.20 -28.18 19.65
CA LYS A 700 -2.12 -28.95 18.81
C LYS A 700 -2.86 -28.04 17.84
N VAL A 701 -2.94 -28.45 16.57
CA VAL A 701 -3.88 -27.87 15.60
C VAL A 701 -5.31 -28.21 16.04
N GLN A 702 -6.09 -27.19 16.42
CA GLN A 702 -7.52 -27.34 16.71
C GLN A 702 -8.36 -26.75 15.57
N THR A 703 -9.06 -27.64 14.89
CA THR A 703 -10.16 -27.30 13.97
C THR A 703 -11.31 -26.65 14.73
N ILE A 704 -11.71 -25.44 14.34
CA ILE A 704 -12.92 -24.79 14.84
C ILE A 704 -13.89 -24.50 13.70
N SER A 705 -15.14 -24.89 13.96
CA SER A 705 -16.34 -24.84 13.13
C SER A 705 -16.61 -23.54 12.35
N ARG A 706 -16.94 -23.70 11.06
CA ARG A 706 -17.87 -22.78 10.37
C ARG A 706 -19.30 -23.01 10.85
N SER A 707 -20.06 -21.95 11.14
CA SER A 707 -21.52 -22.04 11.28
C SER A 707 -22.23 -20.77 10.81
N LYS A 708 -23.07 -20.94 9.78
CA LYS A 708 -24.31 -20.19 9.46
C LYS A 708 -24.28 -18.65 9.41
N ARG A 709 -24.19 -18.12 8.18
CA ARG A 709 -25.22 -17.18 7.68
C ARG A 709 -25.89 -17.81 6.46
N GLY A 710 -27.21 -17.67 6.36
CA GLY A 710 -28.04 -18.44 5.44
C GLY A 710 -28.01 -17.94 4.01
N ALA A 711 -28.22 -18.85 3.06
CA ALA A 711 -28.51 -18.50 1.67
C ALA A 711 -30.01 -18.21 1.50
N ALA A 712 -30.34 -17.17 0.75
CA ALA A 712 -31.64 -17.00 0.11
C ALA A 712 -31.37 -16.72 -1.38
N VAL A 713 -31.62 -17.73 -2.21
CA VAL A 713 -31.54 -17.62 -3.68
C VAL A 713 -32.97 -17.45 -4.19
N THR A 714 -33.28 -16.32 -4.83
CA THR A 714 -34.49 -16.22 -5.66
C THR A 714 -34.31 -15.32 -6.88
N ALA A 715 -34.30 -15.96 -8.05
CA ALA A 715 -34.77 -15.50 -9.36
C ALA A 715 -34.50 -14.05 -9.83
N ARG A 716 -33.67 -13.94 -10.88
CA ARG A 716 -33.93 -13.00 -11.99
C ARG A 716 -35.31 -13.29 -12.60
N LYS A 717 -36.12 -12.27 -12.87
CA LYS A 717 -37.13 -12.34 -13.93
C LYS A 717 -37.22 -11.01 -14.68
N LYS A 718 -37.24 -11.09 -16.00
CA LYS A 718 -37.40 -9.93 -16.91
C LYS A 718 -38.79 -9.31 -16.73
N ALA A 719 -38.86 -7.99 -16.78
CA ALA A 719 -39.99 -7.26 -17.33
C ALA A 719 -39.44 -6.03 -18.06
N ALA A 720 -39.78 -5.90 -19.33
CA ALA A 720 -39.67 -4.67 -20.11
C ALA A 720 -41.11 -4.31 -20.55
N VAL A 721 -41.27 -3.12 -21.17
CA VAL A 721 -42.47 -2.56 -21.83
C VAL A 721 -43.14 -1.39 -21.07
N VAL A 722 -42.79 -0.18 -21.55
CA VAL A 722 -43.64 0.98 -21.91
C VAL A 722 -44.54 1.65 -20.85
N ALA A 723 -44.15 2.87 -20.48
CA ALA A 723 -44.84 4.17 -20.72
C ALA A 723 -43.78 5.26 -20.39
N SER A 724 -43.34 6.19 -21.25
CA SER A 724 -44.06 7.25 -21.98
C SER A 724 -45.00 8.05 -21.08
N ASP A 725 -44.57 9.24 -20.67
CA ASP A 725 -45.20 10.51 -21.06
C ASP A 725 -44.14 11.62 -20.98
N ASP A 726 -44.22 12.55 -21.94
CA ASP A 726 -43.36 13.74 -22.10
C ASP A 726 -43.89 14.93 -21.27
N GLU A 727 -43.40 16.15 -21.56
CA GLU A 727 -43.64 17.47 -20.95
C GLU A 727 -42.64 17.91 -19.84
N ASP A 728 -42.08 19.12 -19.85
CA ASP A 728 -41.64 20.02 -20.95
C ASP A 728 -40.78 21.16 -20.34
N ASP A 729 -40.09 21.91 -21.20
CA ASP A 729 -39.54 23.27 -21.04
C ASP A 729 -38.34 23.60 -20.09
N ASP A 730 -37.33 24.18 -20.77
CA ASP A 730 -36.23 25.11 -20.39
C ASP A 730 -34.86 24.60 -19.87
#